data_AF-A0A3E2GZF6-F1
#
_entry.id   AF-A0A3E2GZF6-F1
#
_cell.length_a   1.000
_cell.length_b   1.000
_cell.length_c   1.000
_cell.angle_alpha   90.00
_cell.angle_beta   90.00
_cell.angle_gamma   90.00
#
_symmetry.space_group_name_H-M   'P 1'
#
loop_
_entity.id
_entity.type
_entity.pdbx_description
1 polymer ?
#
loop_
_entity_poly.entity_id
_entity_poly.type
_entity_poly.pdbx_seq_one_letter_code
_entity_poly.pdbx_strand_id
1 'polypeptide(L)'
;MVSLPADYHGWSYGFNGKLAKAPRFDEVPGFQKENHGLFPIHVHIDECGFVWVNLDASPTPSVAWDDDFHGVDTQERFRNFDFSQYKFDHTWEMQGDYNWKTLADNYNECYHCAVAHPDVAKLADLSYYYIEGKGGHIQHFSRPKAGKEDIDIRNASTYYFPNSCMTVSPHFFYLMRCVPTSVGTCSMEYEVYRQKDASDEDFTYIDSFFKRVLTEDKTLCNNTQKNLEAGIFVNGHLHPELEKGPLYFQKVVRELVTSHRAKEVDEGREIWPASRHSSGGGSTDEDIAFCSGLACDSGKAAELAWRKKTRCPGERPACSTCTRLHQVCYYSDRNVQFERLLPTSGGSDLEGRLAQLEEKMDLVLERTMPEPPSQSVTPESYTRASSSHQATPNASARPPPITVTPSHSSTLPPKDVVLEAVQLYFQYCHRQPLWLFERSDLNHLESCPEEIIFSLLALAVRYSNAPFFECRSQDFSQKYSEIARGHIMLRIAQGTVQLSTIQSLCLLAFANFVARDTHLAWLHISLANSLSHFADMDVELNDGDYSSVAEAKRRVFYSIHLLNNLYGPRSMTLNILEGIDKPHYVGSKQDTSWETSKPPPLMPQEFLNDTETSRGGIWIYMVQQSSLWAEVRNYIAHCADGDPKPPWAPDSRNTMIGAHLMDLETRFPTYYRYDAARFLDRSNEELQRNREFWSPWLYLQFSYHAVHSVLNHPFLLSSRPFNSVPMTVPNTFWKTSSEMAFLHSSWTARLIDMVTEKDYQISDPFIGYNVAVAATIHLYYCRAADSRVRNSAETKLAKCMKFVEGLGMVWPVCRLMHEKLAELVQSAFNSNKQSGDQEGNFRTVSINIALMWDILDYASLGRRPQKSGRGIFDPTFVQEKDEEEEDEHTVETQIFHRPMAEVDTSNGGQELPPYSDLAVRRRNPRRRQGGNGHVVPAEDGPSSQQQNQQSEIANWPEPPILGNTSIMDATHDSLFQLLDHGSPYFLGFWDSGNL
;
A
#
# COMPACT_ATOMS: atom_id res chain seq x y z
N MET A 1 25.01 32.04 8.97
CA MET A 1 25.68 31.02 8.12
C MET A 1 26.69 31.73 7.23
N VAL A 2 27.89 31.19 7.02
CA VAL A 2 28.96 31.85 6.23
C VAL A 2 29.27 31.07 4.93
N SER A 3 28.65 29.91 4.69
CA SER A 3 28.84 29.10 3.49
C SER A 3 27.69 28.10 3.27
N LEU A 4 27.50 27.65 2.04
CA LEU A 4 26.60 26.58 1.59
C LEU A 4 27.37 25.24 1.54
N PRO A 5 27.15 24.29 2.48
CA PRO A 5 27.81 22.99 2.47
C PRO A 5 27.09 21.97 1.57
N ALA A 6 27.86 21.11 0.90
CA ALA A 6 27.38 19.92 0.19
C ALA A 6 27.66 18.68 1.04
N ASP A 7 26.61 18.02 1.53
CA ASP A 7 26.72 16.95 2.54
C ASP A 7 27.38 15.68 2.03
N TYR A 8 27.35 15.42 0.72
CA TYR A 8 27.93 14.21 0.13
C TYR A 8 29.46 14.15 0.24
N HIS A 9 30.15 15.23 -0.15
CA HIS A 9 31.61 15.29 -0.20
C HIS A 9 32.21 16.37 0.71
N GLY A 10 31.38 17.09 1.46
CA GLY A 10 31.80 18.10 2.43
C GLY A 10 32.45 19.34 1.81
N TRP A 11 32.21 19.63 0.52
CA TRP A 11 32.65 20.90 -0.06
C TRP A 11 31.73 22.02 0.43
N SER A 12 32.26 23.23 0.53
CA SER A 12 31.46 24.39 0.87
C SER A 12 31.68 25.54 -0.11
N TYR A 13 30.63 26.29 -0.37
CA TYR A 13 30.60 27.40 -1.31
C TYR A 13 30.22 28.70 -0.59
N GLY A 14 30.75 29.83 -1.02
CA GLY A 14 30.26 31.14 -0.57
C GLY A 14 28.88 31.46 -1.17
N PHE A 15 28.18 32.47 -0.65
CA PHE A 15 26.92 32.95 -1.24
C PHE A 15 27.08 33.55 -2.65
N ASN A 16 28.31 33.82 -3.06
CA ASN A 16 28.65 34.19 -4.44
C ASN A 16 28.91 32.98 -5.34
N GLY A 17 28.59 31.77 -4.88
CA GLY A 17 28.78 30.51 -5.60
C GLY A 17 30.22 30.01 -5.68
N LYS A 18 31.23 30.79 -5.24
CA LYS A 18 32.64 30.37 -5.33
C LYS A 18 32.95 29.24 -4.35
N LEU A 19 33.75 28.26 -4.77
CA LEU A 19 34.21 27.17 -3.91
C LEU A 19 35.08 27.72 -2.77
N ALA A 20 34.59 27.62 -1.54
CA ALA A 20 35.27 28.06 -0.32
C ALA A 20 36.18 26.96 0.25
N LYS A 21 35.70 25.72 0.30
CA LYS A 21 36.45 24.58 0.86
C LYS A 21 36.16 23.31 0.06
N ALA A 22 37.20 22.54 -0.22
CA ALA A 22 37.12 21.18 -0.76
C ALA A 22 38.09 20.29 0.05
N PRO A 23 37.61 19.50 1.04
CA PRO A 23 38.48 18.69 1.89
C PRO A 23 39.38 17.77 1.07
N ARG A 24 40.67 17.71 1.42
CA ARG A 24 41.72 16.88 0.77
C ARG A 24 42.08 17.28 -0.66
N PHE A 25 41.43 18.29 -1.26
CA PHE A 25 41.78 18.77 -2.60
C PHE A 25 42.95 19.75 -2.62
N ASP A 26 43.37 20.27 -1.46
CA ASP A 26 44.57 21.12 -1.36
C ASP A 26 45.86 20.34 -1.71
N GLU A 27 45.83 19.00 -1.67
CA GLU A 27 46.94 18.11 -2.01
C GLU A 27 46.93 17.63 -3.48
N VAL A 28 45.86 17.91 -4.23
CA VAL A 28 45.70 17.43 -5.61
C VAL A 28 46.46 18.35 -6.58
N PRO A 29 47.49 17.85 -7.29
CA PRO A 29 48.26 18.68 -8.21
C PRO A 29 47.39 19.26 -9.32
N GLY A 30 47.46 20.58 -9.52
CA GLY A 30 46.73 21.28 -10.59
C GLY A 30 45.27 21.62 -10.27
N PHE A 31 44.78 21.33 -9.06
CA PHE A 31 43.43 21.73 -8.65
C PHE A 31 43.34 23.25 -8.43
N GLN A 32 42.40 23.91 -9.11
CA GLN A 32 42.13 25.34 -8.99
C GLN A 32 40.68 25.54 -8.55
N LYS A 33 40.47 26.11 -7.36
CA LYS A 33 39.13 26.27 -6.75
C LYS A 33 38.19 27.09 -7.64
N GLU A 34 38.75 27.99 -8.43
CA GLU A 34 38.07 28.89 -9.35
C GLU A 34 37.30 28.13 -10.45
N ASN A 35 37.74 26.93 -10.81
CA ASN A 35 37.13 26.11 -11.87
C ASN A 35 35.97 25.24 -11.37
N HIS A 36 35.67 25.28 -10.07
CA HIS A 36 34.77 24.36 -9.38
C HIS A 36 33.72 25.07 -8.51
N GLY A 37 33.28 26.29 -8.88
CA GLY A 37 32.16 26.98 -8.22
C GLY A 37 30.78 26.42 -8.60
N LEU A 38 29.74 26.85 -7.88
CA LEU A 38 28.34 26.64 -8.24
C LEU A 38 28.00 27.30 -9.58
N PHE A 39 27.03 26.74 -10.30
CA PHE A 39 26.60 27.24 -11.60
C PHE A 39 25.79 28.53 -11.43
N PRO A 40 26.21 29.65 -12.06
CA PRO A 40 25.39 30.84 -12.10
C PRO A 40 24.18 30.62 -13.02
N ILE A 41 23.04 31.15 -12.61
CA ILE A 41 21.82 31.25 -13.41
C ILE A 41 21.36 32.70 -13.41
N HIS A 42 20.49 33.07 -14.34
CA HIS A 42 19.99 34.44 -14.45
C HIS A 42 18.81 34.65 -13.52
N VAL A 43 18.82 35.76 -12.80
CA VAL A 43 17.75 36.14 -11.87
C VAL A 43 17.36 37.59 -12.13
N HIS A 44 16.05 37.86 -12.17
CA HIS A 44 15.49 39.20 -12.19
C HIS A 44 14.62 39.40 -10.95
N ILE A 45 14.73 40.56 -10.30
CA ILE A 45 13.84 40.95 -9.21
C ILE A 45 12.98 42.08 -9.75
N ASP A 46 11.67 41.86 -9.82
CA ASP A 46 10.73 42.84 -10.37
C ASP A 46 10.40 43.96 -9.36
N GLU A 47 9.71 45.01 -9.82
CA GLU A 47 9.29 46.14 -8.98
C GLU A 47 8.32 45.73 -7.85
N CYS A 48 7.68 44.56 -7.96
CA CYS A 48 6.83 43.99 -6.92
C CYS A 48 7.63 43.18 -5.87
N GLY A 49 8.91 42.92 -6.10
CA GLY A 49 9.79 42.16 -5.23
C GLY A 49 9.84 40.65 -5.49
N PHE A 50 9.24 40.17 -6.59
CA PHE A 50 9.30 38.75 -6.97
C PHE A 50 10.59 38.41 -7.69
N VAL A 51 11.08 37.19 -7.44
CA VAL A 51 12.32 36.66 -8.01
C VAL A 51 11.98 35.75 -9.19
N TRP A 52 12.34 36.18 -10.38
CA TRP A 52 12.18 35.46 -11.63
C TRP A 52 13.48 34.76 -12.00
N VAL A 53 13.41 33.48 -12.31
CA VAL A 53 14.58 32.62 -12.56
C VAL A 53 14.60 32.17 -14.02
N ASN A 54 15.72 32.40 -14.70
CA ASN A 54 16.02 31.84 -16.01
C ASN A 54 17.24 30.90 -15.89
N LEU A 55 16.99 29.62 -16.20
CA LEU A 55 17.95 28.52 -16.03
C LEU A 55 18.99 28.41 -17.17
N ASP A 56 18.99 29.35 -18.12
CA ASP A 56 20.03 29.43 -19.15
C ASP A 56 21.42 29.59 -18.49
N ALA A 57 22.30 28.63 -18.75
CA ALA A 57 23.64 28.58 -18.17
C ALA A 57 24.67 29.41 -18.97
N SER A 58 24.26 29.99 -20.09
CA SER A 58 25.14 30.85 -20.88
C SER A 58 25.38 32.20 -20.20
N PRO A 59 26.49 32.90 -20.48
CA PRO A 59 26.79 34.20 -19.85
C PRO A 59 25.73 35.28 -20.12
N THR A 60 25.00 35.17 -21.22
CA THR A 60 23.91 36.07 -21.61
C THR A 60 22.71 35.22 -22.00
N PRO A 61 21.56 35.35 -21.33
CA PRO A 61 20.44 34.45 -21.57
C PRO A 61 19.96 34.57 -23.02
N SER A 62 19.62 33.44 -23.63
CA SER A 62 19.07 33.37 -24.98
C SER A 62 17.73 34.08 -25.14
N VAL A 63 17.00 34.25 -24.03
CA VAL A 63 15.81 35.08 -23.89
C VAL A 63 16.01 35.97 -22.67
N ALA A 64 16.26 37.27 -22.89
CA ALA A 64 16.41 38.21 -21.80
C ALA A 64 15.05 38.59 -21.21
N TRP A 65 15.03 39.01 -19.94
CA TRP A 65 13.82 39.47 -19.27
C TRP A 65 13.09 40.55 -20.07
N ASP A 66 13.82 41.57 -20.54
CA ASP A 66 13.24 42.69 -21.28
C ASP A 66 12.66 42.29 -22.65
N ASP A 67 13.05 41.14 -23.21
CA ASP A 67 12.50 40.68 -24.50
C ASP A 67 11.02 40.27 -24.35
N ASP A 68 10.69 39.57 -23.25
CA ASP A 68 9.36 39.00 -23.02
C ASP A 68 8.52 39.79 -22.00
N PHE A 69 9.17 40.41 -21.02
CA PHE A 69 8.54 40.95 -19.80
C PHE A 69 8.80 42.44 -19.57
N HIS A 70 9.32 43.17 -20.54
CA HIS A 70 9.53 44.61 -20.39
C HIS A 70 8.24 45.34 -19.98
N GLY A 71 8.27 45.89 -18.77
CA GLY A 71 7.20 46.67 -18.16
C GLY A 71 6.01 45.84 -17.65
N VAL A 72 6.14 44.50 -17.54
CA VAL A 72 5.07 43.61 -17.06
C VAL A 72 4.74 43.83 -15.58
N ASP A 73 5.68 44.33 -14.79
CA ASP A 73 5.57 44.64 -13.37
C ASP A 73 5.16 46.11 -13.13
N THR A 74 5.28 46.96 -14.15
CA THR A 74 4.90 48.39 -14.11
C THR A 74 3.54 48.68 -14.76
N GLN A 75 2.66 47.68 -14.88
CA GLN A 75 1.34 47.84 -15.49
C GLN A 75 0.53 48.94 -14.78
N GLU A 76 -0.12 49.84 -15.53
CA GLU A 76 -0.86 50.97 -14.94
C GLU A 76 -1.92 50.48 -13.93
N ARG A 77 -2.59 49.36 -14.22
CA ARG A 77 -3.59 48.75 -13.34
C ARG A 77 -3.02 48.23 -12.02
N PHE A 78 -1.72 47.95 -11.94
CA PHE A 78 -1.06 47.56 -10.70
C PHE A 78 -0.86 48.72 -9.74
N ARG A 79 -0.91 49.97 -10.20
CA ARG A 79 -0.84 51.16 -9.32
C ARG A 79 -2.00 51.28 -8.35
N ASN A 80 -3.09 50.54 -8.59
CA ASN A 80 -4.23 50.45 -7.67
C ASN A 80 -3.93 49.56 -6.44
N PHE A 81 -2.81 48.85 -6.43
CA PHE A 81 -2.44 47.91 -5.38
C PHE A 81 -1.03 48.24 -4.86
N ASP A 82 -0.93 48.48 -3.55
CA ASP A 82 0.37 48.55 -2.88
C ASP A 82 0.80 47.14 -2.47
N PHE A 83 1.64 46.50 -3.29
CA PHE A 83 2.13 45.14 -3.05
C PHE A 83 2.86 44.98 -1.69
N SER A 84 3.40 46.06 -1.12
CA SER A 84 4.01 46.03 0.22
C SER A 84 2.99 45.83 1.36
N GLN A 85 1.70 46.01 1.10
CA GLN A 85 0.61 45.76 2.06
C GLN A 85 0.08 44.33 2.05
N TYR A 86 0.64 43.45 1.23
CA TYR A 86 0.26 42.06 1.20
C TYR A 86 1.30 41.23 1.96
N LYS A 87 0.84 40.18 2.64
CA LYS A 87 1.67 39.19 3.31
C LYS A 87 1.29 37.82 2.81
N PHE A 88 2.28 36.93 2.69
CA PHE A 88 2.01 35.52 2.43
C PHE A 88 1.03 34.99 3.49
N ASP A 89 0.02 34.25 3.05
CA ASP A 89 -1.00 33.68 3.91
C ASP A 89 -0.93 32.15 3.88
N HIS A 90 -1.10 31.54 2.71
CA HIS A 90 -1.03 30.09 2.54
C HIS A 90 -0.75 29.69 1.09
N THR A 91 -0.49 28.40 0.88
CA THR A 91 -0.46 27.76 -0.44
C THR A 91 -1.61 26.77 -0.58
N TRP A 92 -2.04 26.52 -1.81
CA TRP A 92 -2.90 25.38 -2.12
C TRP A 92 -2.59 24.84 -3.51
N GLU A 93 -2.96 23.59 -3.79
CA GLU A 93 -2.72 22.98 -5.09
C GLU A 93 -3.91 22.16 -5.58
N MET A 94 -3.95 21.96 -6.90
CA MET A 94 -4.85 21.02 -7.56
C MET A 94 -4.11 20.24 -8.62
N GLN A 95 -4.40 18.94 -8.73
CA GLN A 95 -3.92 18.13 -9.85
C GLN A 95 -4.92 18.16 -11.01
N GLY A 96 -4.44 18.35 -12.22
CA GLY A 96 -5.21 18.33 -13.47
C GLY A 96 -4.80 17.17 -14.38
N ASP A 97 -5.79 16.46 -14.92
CA ASP A 97 -5.62 15.39 -15.91
C ASP A 97 -5.64 15.99 -17.32
N TYR A 98 -4.81 17.01 -17.53
CA TYR A 98 -4.65 17.68 -18.81
C TYR A 98 -3.24 18.22 -19.03
N ASN A 99 -2.89 18.45 -20.30
CA ASN A 99 -1.68 19.16 -20.64
C ASN A 99 -1.76 20.61 -20.12
N TRP A 100 -0.65 21.15 -19.60
CA TRP A 100 -0.60 22.54 -19.10
C TRP A 100 -1.05 23.59 -20.12
N LYS A 101 -0.89 23.32 -21.43
CA LYS A 101 -1.35 24.20 -22.52
C LYS A 101 -2.88 24.31 -22.56
N THR A 102 -3.60 23.26 -22.20
CA THR A 102 -5.08 23.24 -22.14
C THR A 102 -5.56 24.24 -21.09
N LEU A 103 -4.89 24.31 -19.95
CA LEU A 103 -5.20 25.28 -18.90
C LEU A 103 -4.75 26.70 -19.27
N ALA A 104 -3.61 26.85 -19.95
CA ALA A 104 -3.19 28.15 -20.45
C ALA A 104 -4.20 28.73 -21.46
N ASP A 105 -4.79 27.89 -22.32
CA ASP A 105 -5.90 28.32 -23.19
C ASP A 105 -7.11 28.75 -22.35
N ASN A 106 -7.60 27.90 -21.43
CA ASN A 106 -8.76 28.18 -20.58
C ASN A 106 -8.60 29.46 -19.72
N TYR A 107 -7.42 29.67 -19.11
CA TYR A 107 -7.17 30.89 -18.32
C TYR A 107 -7.21 32.17 -19.16
N ASN A 108 -6.89 32.10 -20.45
CA ASN A 108 -6.70 33.27 -21.32
C ASN A 108 -7.93 33.66 -22.15
N GLU A 109 -9.09 33.07 -21.89
CA GLU A 109 -10.37 33.48 -22.47
C GLU A 109 -11.50 33.48 -21.45
N CYS A 110 -12.61 34.11 -21.82
CA CYS A 110 -13.82 34.13 -20.99
C CYS A 110 -15.10 33.89 -21.81
N TYR A 111 -14.95 33.23 -22.96
CA TYR A 111 -16.06 32.81 -23.80
C TYR A 111 -16.93 31.78 -23.08
N HIS A 112 -16.31 30.84 -22.34
CA HIS A 112 -17.02 29.83 -21.56
C HIS A 112 -17.63 30.38 -20.25
N CYS A 113 -17.09 31.48 -19.71
CA CYS A 113 -17.44 32.01 -18.40
C CYS A 113 -18.95 32.22 -18.19
N ALA A 114 -19.66 32.69 -19.22
CA ALA A 114 -21.10 32.97 -19.14
C ALA A 114 -21.94 31.72 -18.84
N VAL A 115 -21.44 30.54 -19.22
CA VAL A 115 -22.10 29.26 -19.05
C VAL A 115 -21.52 28.50 -17.85
N ALA A 116 -20.21 28.56 -17.67
CA ALA A 116 -19.47 27.75 -16.71
C ALA A 116 -19.43 28.32 -15.29
N HIS A 117 -19.42 29.65 -15.14
CA HIS A 117 -19.17 30.32 -13.86
C HIS A 117 -20.36 31.20 -13.45
N PRO A 118 -21.37 30.64 -12.75
CA PRO A 118 -22.53 31.40 -12.30
C PRO A 118 -22.18 32.63 -11.46
N ASP A 119 -21.10 32.55 -10.67
CA ASP A 119 -20.68 33.64 -9.80
C ASP A 119 -20.00 34.78 -10.58
N VAL A 120 -19.18 34.46 -11.60
CA VAL A 120 -18.57 35.47 -12.48
C VAL A 120 -19.66 36.16 -13.32
N ALA A 121 -20.59 35.42 -13.90
CA ALA A 121 -21.67 35.96 -14.74
C ALA A 121 -22.64 36.90 -13.97
N LYS A 122 -22.70 36.79 -12.63
CA LYS A 122 -23.48 37.69 -11.77
C LYS A 122 -22.79 39.04 -11.54
N LEU A 123 -21.46 39.06 -11.50
CA LEU A 123 -20.65 40.21 -11.09
C LEU A 123 -20.05 40.98 -12.27
N ALA A 124 -19.47 40.27 -13.24
CA ALA A 124 -18.76 40.88 -14.36
C ALA A 124 -19.66 41.09 -15.58
N ASP A 125 -19.46 42.20 -16.29
CA ASP A 125 -20.01 42.39 -17.63
C ASP A 125 -19.11 41.71 -18.67
N LEU A 126 -19.43 40.45 -18.96
CA LEU A 126 -18.69 39.64 -19.94
C LEU A 126 -18.75 40.19 -21.37
N SER A 127 -19.68 41.12 -21.68
CA SER A 127 -19.69 41.79 -22.99
C SER A 127 -18.55 42.81 -23.16
N TYR A 128 -17.89 43.18 -22.06
CA TYR A 128 -16.76 44.10 -22.04
C TYR A 128 -15.43 43.42 -21.70
N TYR A 129 -15.39 42.09 -21.67
CA TYR A 129 -14.14 41.36 -21.45
C TYR A 129 -13.25 41.42 -22.70
N TYR A 130 -11.98 41.76 -22.52
CA TYR A 130 -10.98 41.66 -23.57
C TYR A 130 -9.58 41.43 -23.00
N ILE A 131 -8.67 41.01 -23.88
CA ILE A 131 -7.27 40.78 -23.53
C ILE A 131 -6.32 41.59 -24.41
N GLU A 132 -5.16 41.90 -23.84
CA GLU A 132 -4.00 42.45 -24.54
C GLU A 132 -2.78 41.56 -24.31
N GLY A 133 -2.35 40.86 -25.37
CA GLY A 133 -1.12 40.07 -25.38
C GLY A 133 0.05 40.89 -25.91
N LYS A 134 1.17 40.88 -25.18
CA LYS A 134 2.42 41.56 -25.57
C LYS A 134 3.62 40.78 -25.03
N GLY A 135 4.58 40.45 -25.89
CA GLY A 135 5.74 39.64 -25.49
C GLY A 135 5.29 38.32 -24.83
N GLY A 136 5.86 38.00 -23.67
CA GLY A 136 5.56 36.82 -22.86
C GLY A 136 4.39 36.98 -21.90
N HIS A 137 3.53 37.99 -22.01
CA HIS A 137 2.40 38.15 -21.09
C HIS A 137 1.07 38.50 -21.75
N ILE A 138 -0.03 38.18 -21.06
CA ILE A 138 -1.41 38.47 -21.48
C ILE A 138 -2.14 39.17 -20.32
N GLN A 139 -2.63 40.38 -20.57
CA GLN A 139 -3.36 41.19 -19.60
C GLN A 139 -4.87 41.08 -19.84
N HIS A 140 -5.62 40.90 -18.74
CA HIS A 140 -7.07 40.73 -18.76
C HIS A 140 -7.79 42.00 -18.31
N PHE A 141 -8.81 42.43 -19.06
CA PHE A 141 -9.61 43.59 -18.73
C PHE A 141 -11.08 43.23 -18.65
N SER A 142 -11.72 43.63 -17.55
CA SER A 142 -13.14 43.44 -17.30
C SER A 142 -13.73 44.68 -16.63
N ARG A 143 -15.05 44.74 -16.53
CA ARG A 143 -15.76 45.75 -15.73
C ARG A 143 -16.90 45.08 -14.95
N PRO A 144 -17.33 45.65 -13.81
CA PRO A 144 -18.50 45.17 -13.12
C PRO A 144 -19.76 45.41 -13.97
N LYS A 145 -20.77 44.57 -13.74
CA LYS A 145 -22.11 44.75 -14.30
C LYS A 145 -22.77 46.01 -13.72
N ALA A 146 -23.58 46.70 -14.52
CA ALA A 146 -24.26 47.91 -14.09
C ALA A 146 -25.07 47.67 -12.80
N GLY A 147 -24.86 48.53 -11.78
CA GLY A 147 -25.49 48.41 -10.46
C GLY A 147 -24.81 47.42 -9.51
N LYS A 148 -23.64 46.88 -9.89
CA LYS A 148 -22.81 45.98 -9.07
C LYS A 148 -21.44 46.58 -8.70
N GLU A 149 -21.27 47.88 -8.87
CA GLU A 149 -20.01 48.60 -8.63
C GLU A 149 -19.55 48.52 -7.17
N ASP A 150 -20.50 48.43 -6.23
CA ASP A 150 -20.23 48.32 -4.78
C ASP A 150 -19.75 46.93 -4.34
N ILE A 151 -20.00 45.90 -5.15
CA ILE A 151 -19.61 44.50 -4.86
C ILE A 151 -18.57 43.98 -5.87
N ASP A 152 -17.96 44.88 -6.64
CA ASP A 152 -16.92 44.55 -7.59
C ASP A 152 -15.66 44.05 -6.86
N ILE A 153 -15.10 42.94 -7.34
CA ILE A 153 -13.87 42.36 -6.81
C ILE A 153 -12.63 43.16 -7.22
N ARG A 154 -12.74 44.05 -8.22
CA ARG A 154 -11.69 44.97 -8.66
C ARG A 154 -10.37 44.26 -8.93
N ASN A 155 -10.42 43.16 -9.67
CA ASN A 155 -9.24 42.34 -9.90
C ASN A 155 -8.42 42.77 -11.13
N ALA A 156 -7.13 42.50 -11.11
CA ALA A 156 -6.24 42.56 -12.27
C ALA A 156 -5.53 41.22 -12.45
N SER A 157 -5.83 40.53 -13.55
CA SER A 157 -5.28 39.21 -13.89
C SER A 157 -4.26 39.29 -15.04
N THR A 158 -3.07 38.73 -14.85
CA THR A 158 -1.99 38.63 -15.86
C THR A 158 -1.55 37.18 -16.00
N TYR A 159 -1.45 36.69 -17.23
CA TYR A 159 -0.73 35.45 -17.54
C TYR A 159 0.71 35.76 -17.93
N TYR A 160 1.66 34.97 -17.43
CA TYR A 160 3.09 35.02 -17.71
C TYR A 160 3.52 33.69 -18.35
N PHE A 161 3.98 33.76 -19.58
CA PHE A 161 4.49 32.62 -20.32
C PHE A 161 5.79 32.08 -19.66
N PRO A 162 6.02 30.77 -19.60
CA PRO A 162 5.21 29.71 -20.18
C PRO A 162 4.10 29.18 -19.28
N ASN A 163 4.10 29.44 -17.98
CA ASN A 163 3.28 28.62 -17.08
C ASN A 163 2.90 29.29 -15.76
N SER A 164 2.83 30.62 -15.69
CA SER A 164 2.41 31.30 -14.46
C SER A 164 1.29 32.29 -14.73
N CYS A 165 0.48 32.59 -13.72
CA CYS A 165 -0.44 33.71 -13.78
C CYS A 165 -0.65 34.32 -12.40
N MET A 166 -1.06 35.58 -12.36
CA MET A 166 -1.31 36.31 -11.12
C MET A 166 -2.65 37.00 -11.24
N THR A 167 -3.44 36.93 -10.17
CA THR A 167 -4.65 37.74 -10.04
C THR A 167 -4.58 38.49 -8.72
N VAL A 168 -4.59 39.83 -8.80
CA VAL A 168 -4.58 40.73 -7.65
C VAL A 168 -5.92 41.41 -7.48
N SER A 169 -6.37 41.56 -6.23
CA SER A 169 -7.56 42.31 -5.81
C SER A 169 -7.23 43.06 -4.51
N PRO A 170 -8.10 43.99 -4.04
CA PRO A 170 -7.82 44.78 -2.83
C PRO A 170 -7.60 44.00 -1.53
N HIS A 171 -8.18 42.79 -1.42
CA HIS A 171 -8.14 42.00 -0.18
C HIS A 171 -7.17 40.82 -0.23
N PHE A 172 -6.84 40.33 -1.43
CA PHE A 172 -5.88 39.25 -1.63
C PHE A 172 -5.33 39.25 -3.06
N PHE A 173 -4.19 38.59 -3.26
CA PHE A 173 -3.78 38.13 -4.58
C PHE A 173 -3.25 36.71 -4.52
N TYR A 174 -3.25 36.03 -5.67
CA TYR A 174 -2.54 34.78 -5.81
C TYR A 174 -1.58 34.80 -7.00
N LEU A 175 -0.49 34.06 -6.88
CA LEU A 175 0.37 33.64 -7.98
C LEU A 175 0.17 32.14 -8.21
N MET A 176 -0.23 31.76 -9.41
CA MET A 176 -0.42 30.37 -9.83
C MET A 176 0.72 29.93 -10.74
N ARG A 177 1.23 28.72 -10.54
CA ARG A 177 2.14 28.02 -11.44
C ARG A 177 1.50 26.75 -11.97
N CYS A 178 1.55 26.54 -13.28
CA CYS A 178 1.16 25.29 -13.92
C CYS A 178 2.43 24.44 -14.10
N VAL A 179 2.65 23.47 -13.23
CA VAL A 179 3.82 22.58 -13.28
C VAL A 179 3.46 21.33 -14.07
N PRO A 180 3.99 21.12 -15.29
CA PRO A 180 3.71 19.91 -16.05
C PRO A 180 4.29 18.69 -15.31
N THR A 181 3.45 17.69 -15.02
CA THR A 181 3.86 16.45 -14.34
C THR A 181 3.98 15.28 -15.33
N SER A 182 3.33 15.39 -16.50
CA SER A 182 3.53 14.50 -17.64
C SER A 182 3.12 15.21 -18.95
N VAL A 183 3.09 14.47 -20.06
CA VAL A 183 2.55 14.97 -21.34
C VAL A 183 1.04 15.26 -21.29
N GLY A 184 0.31 14.67 -20.34
CA GLY A 184 -1.15 14.79 -20.21
C GLY A 184 -1.63 15.19 -18.83
N THR A 185 -0.73 15.58 -17.91
CA THR A 185 -1.09 15.98 -16.54
C THR A 185 -0.28 17.19 -16.09
N CYS A 186 -0.85 18.03 -15.23
CA CYS A 186 -0.14 19.14 -14.58
C CYS A 186 -0.65 19.42 -13.16
N SER A 187 0.24 19.94 -12.32
CA SER A 187 -0.10 20.51 -11.01
C SER A 187 -0.37 22.01 -11.16
N MET A 188 -1.46 22.50 -10.58
CA MET A 188 -1.73 23.93 -10.42
C MET A 188 -1.39 24.30 -8.98
N GLU A 189 -0.34 25.08 -8.79
CA GLU A 189 0.18 25.45 -7.48
C GLU A 189 -0.05 26.93 -7.25
N TYR A 190 -0.68 27.29 -6.14
CA TYR A 190 -1.09 28.65 -5.82
C TYR A 190 -0.40 29.12 -4.55
N GLU A 191 0.23 30.29 -4.63
CA GLU A 191 0.65 31.06 -3.46
C GLU A 191 -0.35 32.20 -3.24
N VAL A 192 -0.93 32.27 -2.05
CA VAL A 192 -1.95 33.26 -1.70
C VAL A 192 -1.37 34.28 -0.72
N TYR A 193 -1.60 35.54 -1.03
CA TYR A 193 -1.14 36.68 -0.26
C TYR A 193 -2.34 37.52 0.16
N ARG A 194 -2.46 37.74 1.47
CA ARG A 194 -3.54 38.51 2.09
C ARG A 194 -3.12 39.95 2.32
N GLN A 195 -4.00 40.91 2.02
CA GLN A 195 -3.77 42.30 2.39
C GLN A 195 -3.86 42.45 3.92
N LYS A 196 -2.92 43.19 4.53
CA LYS A 196 -2.72 43.26 6.00
C LYS A 196 -3.94 43.71 6.82
N ASP A 197 -4.76 44.58 6.25
CA ASP A 197 -5.96 45.18 6.86
C ASP A 197 -7.27 44.52 6.40
N ALA A 198 -7.22 43.54 5.49
CA ALA A 198 -8.41 42.82 5.04
C ALA A 198 -9.05 42.08 6.21
N SER A 199 -10.36 42.25 6.41
CA SER A 199 -11.10 41.47 7.41
C SER A 199 -11.10 39.98 7.05
N ASP A 200 -11.31 39.11 8.04
CA ASP A 200 -11.44 37.67 7.77
C ASP A 200 -12.61 37.37 6.82
N GLU A 201 -13.68 38.16 6.92
CA GLU A 201 -14.85 38.03 6.05
C GLU A 201 -14.52 38.38 4.59
N ASP A 202 -13.90 39.53 4.35
CA ASP A 202 -13.54 39.98 2.99
C ASP A 202 -12.52 39.04 2.34
N PHE A 203 -11.49 38.63 3.10
CA PHE A 203 -10.49 37.70 2.63
C PHE A 203 -11.08 36.33 2.31
N THR A 204 -11.89 35.77 3.23
CA THR A 204 -12.50 34.45 3.03
C THR A 204 -13.48 34.46 1.86
N TYR A 205 -14.22 35.55 1.67
CA TYR A 205 -15.13 35.72 0.54
C TYR A 205 -14.38 35.60 -0.79
N ILE A 206 -13.30 36.38 -0.95
CA ILE A 206 -12.58 36.45 -2.22
C ILE A 206 -11.74 35.19 -2.48
N ASP A 207 -11.09 34.63 -1.46
CA ASP A 207 -10.35 33.37 -1.56
C ASP A 207 -11.29 32.21 -1.98
N SER A 208 -12.44 32.11 -1.31
CA SER A 208 -13.45 31.09 -1.64
C SER A 208 -14.04 31.29 -3.04
N PHE A 209 -14.21 32.54 -3.49
CA PHE A 209 -14.70 32.84 -4.83
C PHE A 209 -13.75 32.28 -5.91
N PHE A 210 -12.46 32.60 -5.83
CA PHE A 210 -11.49 32.15 -6.83
C PHE A 210 -11.26 30.63 -6.76
N LYS A 211 -11.20 30.03 -5.56
CA LYS A 211 -11.08 28.57 -5.41
C LYS A 211 -12.23 27.83 -6.11
N ARG A 212 -13.47 28.35 -6.04
CA ARG A 212 -14.61 27.75 -6.76
C ARG A 212 -14.45 27.85 -8.27
N VAL A 213 -14.20 29.04 -8.81
CA VAL A 213 -14.02 29.27 -10.26
C VAL A 213 -12.91 28.37 -10.82
N LEU A 214 -11.76 28.32 -10.15
CA LEU A 214 -10.62 27.52 -10.58
C LEU A 214 -10.89 26.00 -10.49
N THR A 215 -11.73 25.56 -9.55
CA THR A 215 -12.16 24.16 -9.46
C THR A 215 -13.13 23.78 -10.59
N GLU A 216 -14.01 24.71 -10.98
CA GLU A 216 -14.89 24.55 -12.15
C GLU A 216 -14.06 24.43 -13.44
N ASP A 217 -13.08 25.31 -13.63
CA ASP A 217 -12.15 25.31 -14.77
C ASP A 217 -11.35 24.01 -14.88
N LYS A 218 -10.84 23.50 -13.77
CA LYS A 218 -10.17 22.20 -13.73
C LYS A 218 -11.05 21.10 -14.33
N THR A 219 -12.33 21.09 -13.99
CA THR A 219 -13.26 20.07 -14.49
C THR A 219 -13.46 20.20 -16.00
N LEU A 220 -13.54 21.43 -16.52
CA LEU A 220 -13.64 21.69 -17.96
C LEU A 220 -12.37 21.26 -18.68
N CYS A 221 -11.20 21.62 -18.18
CA CYS A 221 -9.91 21.25 -18.78
C CYS A 221 -9.73 19.72 -18.85
N ASN A 222 -10.11 18.98 -17.79
CA ASN A 222 -10.09 17.52 -17.78
C ASN A 222 -10.95 16.93 -18.90
N ASN A 223 -12.15 17.49 -19.12
CA ASN A 223 -13.06 17.03 -20.17
C ASN A 223 -12.57 17.41 -21.57
N THR A 224 -12.00 18.60 -21.73
CA THR A 224 -11.39 19.05 -22.99
C THR A 224 -10.21 18.16 -23.37
N GLN A 225 -9.33 17.82 -22.43
CA GLN A 225 -8.22 16.90 -22.70
C GLN A 225 -8.70 15.52 -23.15
N LYS A 226 -9.69 14.93 -22.46
CA LYS A 226 -10.30 13.65 -22.88
C LYS A 226 -10.83 13.70 -24.30
N ASN A 227 -11.41 14.82 -24.71
CA ASN A 227 -11.90 15.03 -26.08
C ASN A 227 -10.74 15.12 -27.09
N LEU A 228 -9.67 15.85 -26.76
CA LEU A 228 -8.47 15.91 -27.60
C LEU A 228 -7.82 14.53 -27.78
N GLU A 229 -7.77 13.72 -26.71
CA GLU A 229 -7.19 12.38 -26.71
C GLU A 229 -8.04 11.33 -27.45
N ALA A 230 -9.35 11.58 -27.61
CA ALA A 230 -10.20 10.71 -28.42
C ALA A 230 -9.79 10.70 -29.91
N GLY A 231 -8.95 11.66 -30.35
CA GLY A 231 -8.39 11.69 -31.71
C GLY A 231 -9.39 12.07 -32.81
N ILE A 232 -10.62 12.47 -32.43
CA ILE A 232 -11.67 12.89 -33.38
C ILE A 232 -11.49 14.37 -33.75
N PHE A 233 -11.09 15.20 -32.79
CA PHE A 233 -10.86 16.62 -33.00
C PHE A 233 -9.50 16.85 -33.65
N VAL A 234 -9.49 17.37 -34.89
CA VAL A 234 -8.26 17.66 -35.64
C VAL A 234 -7.93 19.16 -35.60
N ASN A 235 -8.92 20.01 -35.85
CA ASN A 235 -8.82 21.46 -35.78
C ASN A 235 -10.22 22.09 -35.64
N GLY A 236 -10.26 23.33 -35.15
CA GLY A 236 -11.46 24.13 -34.99
C GLY A 236 -11.17 25.62 -35.21
N HIS A 237 -12.23 26.41 -35.40
CA HIS A 237 -12.10 27.87 -35.46
C HIS A 237 -12.34 28.44 -34.06
N LEU A 238 -11.38 29.22 -33.57
CA LEU A 238 -11.54 30.04 -32.37
C LEU A 238 -12.14 31.39 -32.76
N HIS A 239 -12.96 31.95 -31.89
CA HIS A 239 -13.55 33.27 -32.07
C HIS A 239 -12.46 34.35 -31.99
N PRO A 240 -12.26 35.17 -33.05
CA PRO A 240 -11.12 36.08 -33.13
C PRO A 240 -11.10 37.18 -32.05
N GLU A 241 -12.27 37.57 -31.54
CA GLU A 241 -12.41 38.56 -30.47
C GLU A 241 -12.46 37.94 -29.07
N LEU A 242 -13.39 36.99 -28.83
CA LEU A 242 -13.62 36.39 -27.51
C LEU A 242 -12.55 35.38 -27.07
N GLU A 243 -11.88 34.72 -28.02
CA GLU A 243 -10.81 33.72 -27.78
C GLU A 243 -9.45 34.24 -28.33
N LYS A 244 -9.27 35.56 -28.33
CA LYS A 244 -8.03 36.22 -28.77
C LYS A 244 -6.81 35.78 -27.96
N GLY A 245 -6.99 35.46 -26.68
CA GLY A 245 -5.91 35.00 -25.78
C GLY A 245 -5.34 33.64 -26.20
N PRO A 246 -6.16 32.57 -26.31
CA PRO A 246 -5.75 31.29 -26.88
C PRO A 246 -5.07 31.42 -28.26
N LEU A 247 -5.63 32.25 -29.15
CA LEU A 247 -5.02 32.50 -30.46
C LEU A 247 -3.61 33.10 -30.35
N TYR A 248 -3.40 34.05 -29.43
CA TYR A 248 -2.09 34.64 -29.16
C TYR A 248 -1.13 33.60 -28.56
N PHE A 249 -1.57 32.88 -27.52
CA PHE A 249 -0.77 31.86 -26.82
C PHE A 249 -0.33 30.73 -27.76
N GLN A 250 -1.27 30.13 -28.50
CA GLN A 250 -0.97 29.04 -29.43
C GLN A 250 -0.02 29.49 -30.56
N LYS A 251 -0.15 30.74 -31.03
CA LYS A 251 0.79 31.33 -31.99
C LYS A 251 2.20 31.40 -31.41
N VAL A 252 2.36 31.94 -30.20
CA VAL A 252 3.66 32.05 -29.52
C VAL A 252 4.29 30.66 -29.33
N VAL A 253 3.54 29.68 -28.82
CA VAL A 253 4.02 28.30 -28.64
C VAL A 253 4.49 27.72 -29.98
N ARG A 254 3.69 27.85 -31.04
CA ARG A 254 4.03 27.32 -32.36
C ARG A 254 5.29 27.98 -32.92
N GLU A 255 5.40 29.30 -32.85
CA GLU A 255 6.57 30.04 -33.34
C GLU A 255 7.83 29.63 -32.57
N LEU A 256 7.77 29.54 -31.24
CA LEU A 256 8.92 29.12 -30.42
C LEU A 256 9.38 27.70 -30.74
N VAL A 257 8.47 26.72 -30.79
CA VAL A 257 8.81 25.32 -31.06
C VAL A 257 9.38 25.16 -32.47
N THR A 258 8.77 25.78 -33.48
CA THR A 258 9.23 25.68 -34.87
C THR A 258 10.56 26.40 -35.08
N SER A 259 10.76 27.57 -34.46
CA SER A 259 12.01 28.33 -34.53
C SER A 259 13.15 27.60 -33.81
N HIS A 260 12.90 27.04 -32.63
CA HIS A 260 13.89 26.26 -31.89
C HIS A 260 14.32 25.03 -32.69
N ARG A 261 13.36 24.28 -33.26
CA ARG A 261 13.67 23.14 -34.11
C ARG A 261 14.49 23.52 -35.35
N ALA A 262 14.18 24.66 -35.97
CA ALA A 262 14.97 25.16 -37.10
C ALA A 262 16.42 25.46 -36.70
N LYS A 263 16.65 26.04 -35.51
CA LYS A 263 18.00 26.28 -34.95
C LYS A 263 18.76 24.98 -34.69
N GLU A 264 18.13 23.97 -34.08
CA GLU A 264 18.76 22.66 -33.88
C GLU A 264 19.19 21.99 -35.19
N VAL A 265 18.35 22.12 -36.22
CA VAL A 265 18.64 21.58 -37.56
C VAL A 265 19.82 22.32 -38.20
N ASP A 266 19.89 23.64 -38.06
CA ASP A 266 21.00 24.46 -38.57
C ASP A 266 22.32 24.17 -37.83
N GLU A 267 22.27 24.01 -36.51
CA GLU A 267 23.44 23.68 -35.68
C GLU A 267 23.83 22.19 -35.74
N GLY A 268 22.97 21.34 -36.28
CA GLY A 268 23.20 19.89 -36.39
C GLY A 268 23.26 19.16 -35.04
N ARG A 269 22.72 19.77 -33.98
CA ARG A 269 22.72 19.25 -32.60
C ARG A 269 21.51 19.75 -31.83
N GLU A 270 21.15 19.05 -30.77
CA GLU A 270 20.16 19.53 -29.82
C GLU A 270 20.70 20.74 -29.03
N ILE A 271 19.81 21.70 -28.76
CA ILE A 271 20.16 22.94 -28.05
C ILE A 271 19.54 22.86 -26.66
N TRP A 272 20.39 22.74 -25.64
CA TRP A 272 19.99 22.66 -24.24
C TRP A 272 20.53 23.88 -23.47
N PRO A 273 19.79 25.00 -23.37
CA PRO A 273 20.30 26.24 -22.76
C PRO A 273 20.73 26.09 -21.30
N ALA A 274 20.11 25.18 -20.55
CA ALA A 274 20.47 24.88 -19.16
C ALA A 274 21.70 23.94 -19.03
N SER A 275 22.17 23.34 -20.13
CA SER A 275 23.33 22.46 -20.11
C SER A 275 24.63 23.26 -20.09
N ARG A 276 25.61 22.75 -19.34
CA ARG A 276 26.94 23.35 -19.30
C ARG A 276 27.68 23.10 -20.62
N HIS A 277 28.19 24.15 -21.23
CA HIS A 277 29.25 24.02 -22.22
C HIS A 277 30.60 23.94 -21.48
N SER A 278 31.24 22.78 -21.51
CA SER A 278 32.54 22.53 -20.89
C SER A 278 33.60 23.46 -21.49
N SER A 279 34.13 24.37 -20.69
CA SER A 279 35.36 25.09 -21.00
C SER A 279 36.56 24.25 -20.56
N GLY A 280 36.87 23.17 -21.28
CA GLY A 280 38.18 22.52 -21.12
C GLY A 280 38.27 21.02 -21.39
N GLY A 281 39.16 20.68 -22.33
CA GLY A 281 39.83 19.39 -22.49
C GLY A 281 39.29 18.55 -23.63
N GLY A 282 40.06 18.39 -24.71
CA GLY A 282 39.66 17.58 -25.88
C GLY A 282 39.21 16.15 -25.54
N SER A 283 39.70 15.58 -24.43
CA SER A 283 39.24 14.28 -23.91
C SER A 283 37.77 14.28 -23.48
N THR A 284 37.27 15.34 -22.84
CA THR A 284 35.86 15.42 -22.41
C THR A 284 34.93 15.53 -23.61
N ASP A 285 35.32 16.31 -24.61
CA ASP A 285 34.55 16.45 -25.86
C ASP A 285 34.59 15.14 -26.67
N GLU A 286 35.73 14.42 -26.67
CA GLU A 286 35.86 13.08 -27.24
C GLU A 286 34.97 12.06 -26.51
N ASP A 287 34.93 12.09 -25.17
CA ASP A 287 34.11 11.18 -24.35
C ASP A 287 32.61 11.45 -24.53
N ILE A 288 32.22 12.73 -24.57
CA ILE A 288 30.83 13.14 -24.87
C ILE A 288 30.49 12.72 -26.29
N ALA A 289 31.33 13.01 -27.29
CA ALA A 289 31.10 12.61 -28.67
C ALA A 289 31.03 11.08 -28.83
N PHE A 290 31.85 10.33 -28.09
CA PHE A 290 31.78 8.87 -28.04
C PHE A 290 30.46 8.40 -27.43
N CYS A 291 30.07 8.93 -26.26
CA CYS A 291 28.81 8.55 -25.59
C CYS A 291 27.57 8.93 -26.43
N SER A 292 27.57 10.12 -27.03
CA SER A 292 26.55 10.58 -27.96
C SER A 292 26.53 9.75 -29.25
N GLY A 293 27.69 9.34 -29.77
CA GLY A 293 27.82 8.44 -30.91
C GLY A 293 27.39 7.00 -30.61
N LEU A 294 27.37 6.60 -29.33
CA LEU A 294 26.80 5.34 -28.87
C LEU A 294 25.28 5.41 -28.67
N ALA A 295 24.68 6.60 -28.59
CA ALA A 295 23.23 6.74 -28.59
C ALA A 295 22.67 6.23 -29.92
N CYS A 296 21.57 5.50 -29.89
CA CYS A 296 21.00 4.89 -31.10
C CYS A 296 20.50 5.96 -32.06
N ASP A 297 21.35 6.42 -32.97
CA ASP A 297 20.94 7.31 -34.05
C ASP A 297 20.24 6.50 -35.15
N SER A 298 19.08 6.98 -35.59
CA SER A 298 18.25 6.32 -36.60
C SER A 298 18.55 6.81 -38.03
N GLY A 299 19.57 7.67 -38.21
CA GLY A 299 19.71 8.48 -39.42
C GLY A 299 20.85 8.17 -40.40
N LYS A 300 21.99 7.57 -40.03
CA LYS A 300 23.13 7.43 -40.98
C LYS A 300 23.82 6.07 -40.86
N ALA A 301 23.93 5.40 -42.01
CA ALA A 301 24.42 4.04 -42.13
C ALA A 301 25.96 3.94 -42.14
N ALA A 302 26.42 2.79 -41.61
CA ALA A 302 27.63 2.02 -41.91
C ALA A 302 28.91 2.29 -41.08
N GLU A 303 29.45 1.17 -40.57
CA GLU A 303 30.80 0.98 -39.97
C GLU A 303 31.00 1.60 -38.58
N LEU A 304 30.31 1.17 -37.52
CA LEU A 304 30.70 -0.02 -36.74
C LEU A 304 29.49 -0.41 -35.87
N ALA A 305 28.67 -1.35 -36.35
CA ALA A 305 27.43 -1.73 -35.68
C ALA A 305 27.67 -2.66 -34.47
N TRP A 306 28.10 -2.11 -33.34
CA TRP A 306 27.82 -2.70 -32.04
C TRP A 306 26.47 -2.19 -31.52
N ARG A 307 25.35 -2.52 -32.21
CA ARG A 307 23.96 -2.45 -31.68
C ARG A 307 22.90 -2.85 -32.73
N LYS A 308 22.24 -3.98 -32.49
CA LYS A 308 20.76 -4.10 -32.51
C LYS A 308 20.37 -5.00 -31.34
N LYS A 309 20.02 -4.43 -30.19
CA LYS A 309 19.50 -5.18 -29.03
C LYS A 309 17.99 -5.42 -29.16
N THR A 310 17.55 -5.91 -30.31
CA THR A 310 16.19 -6.44 -30.50
C THR A 310 16.27 -7.52 -31.56
N ARG A 311 15.97 -8.77 -31.19
CA ARG A 311 15.92 -9.89 -32.13
C ARG A 311 14.79 -9.64 -33.12
N CYS A 312 15.04 -9.83 -34.41
CA CYS A 312 13.97 -9.88 -35.42
C CYS A 312 13.11 -11.12 -35.13
N PRO A 313 11.79 -11.00 -34.94
CA PRO A 313 10.93 -12.14 -34.62
C PRO A 313 10.68 -13.06 -35.83
N GLY A 314 11.06 -12.64 -37.04
CA GLY A 314 11.06 -13.50 -38.24
C GLY A 314 9.69 -13.71 -38.90
N GLU A 315 8.64 -12.99 -38.46
CA GLU A 315 7.28 -13.11 -39.00
C GLU A 315 7.22 -12.68 -40.48
N ARG A 316 6.64 -13.51 -41.35
CA ARG A 316 6.48 -13.20 -42.79
C ARG A 316 5.03 -12.75 -43.07
N PRO A 317 4.79 -11.82 -44.02
CA PRO A 317 5.74 -11.24 -44.98
C PRO A 317 6.56 -10.05 -44.45
N ALA A 318 6.24 -9.49 -43.28
CA ALA A 318 7.01 -8.44 -42.62
C ALA A 318 6.95 -8.60 -41.09
N CYS A 319 8.09 -8.48 -40.40
CA CYS A 319 8.12 -8.68 -38.95
C CYS A 319 7.49 -7.50 -38.21
N SER A 320 6.84 -7.77 -37.09
CA SER A 320 6.21 -6.79 -36.18
C SER A 320 7.13 -5.62 -35.84
N THR A 321 8.44 -5.85 -35.77
CA THR A 321 9.44 -4.80 -35.55
C THR A 321 9.56 -3.86 -36.76
N CYS A 322 9.64 -4.40 -37.98
CA CYS A 322 9.69 -3.60 -39.21
C CYS A 322 8.33 -2.94 -39.50
N THR A 323 7.22 -3.62 -39.23
CA THR A 323 5.86 -3.10 -39.40
C THR A 323 5.58 -1.92 -38.47
N ARG A 324 5.95 -2.03 -37.18
CA ARG A 324 5.82 -0.94 -36.21
C ARG A 324 6.68 0.28 -36.54
N LEU A 325 7.82 0.05 -37.20
CA LEU A 325 8.75 1.12 -37.59
C LEU A 325 8.49 1.65 -39.01
N HIS A 326 7.43 1.19 -39.68
CA HIS A 326 7.12 1.51 -41.08
C HIS A 326 8.28 1.27 -42.06
N GLN A 327 9.11 0.25 -41.81
CA GLN A 327 10.24 -0.13 -42.66
C GLN A 327 9.92 -1.37 -43.50
N VAL A 328 10.49 -1.43 -44.70
CA VAL A 328 10.34 -2.57 -45.61
C VAL A 328 11.17 -3.75 -45.10
N CYS A 329 10.51 -4.88 -44.86
CA CYS A 329 11.13 -6.09 -44.32
C CYS A 329 11.70 -6.96 -45.46
N TYR A 330 13.02 -7.16 -45.49
CA TYR A 330 13.69 -8.00 -46.49
C TYR A 330 14.11 -9.34 -45.88
N TYR A 331 13.71 -10.44 -46.50
CA TYR A 331 14.14 -11.80 -46.14
C TYR A 331 15.11 -12.31 -47.21
N SER A 332 16.33 -12.68 -46.84
CA SER A 332 17.27 -13.29 -47.77
C SER A 332 16.86 -14.75 -48.05
N ASP A 333 16.58 -15.08 -49.31
CA ASP A 333 16.41 -16.46 -49.76
C ASP A 333 17.78 -17.17 -49.73
N ARG A 334 18.10 -17.79 -48.60
CA ARG A 334 19.10 -18.85 -48.54
C ARG A 334 18.48 -20.09 -47.88
N ASN A 335 18.28 -21.10 -48.72
CA ASN A 335 17.82 -22.48 -48.47
C ASN A 335 16.31 -22.58 -48.19
N VAL A 336 15.41 -23.02 -49.08
CA VAL A 336 15.43 -24.10 -50.10
C VAL A 336 16.10 -25.37 -49.57
N GLN A 337 15.25 -26.37 -49.33
CA GLN A 337 15.51 -27.73 -48.82
C GLN A 337 15.58 -27.86 -47.30
N PHE A 338 14.43 -28.03 -46.66
CA PHE A 338 14.04 -29.32 -46.06
C PHE A 338 12.57 -29.26 -45.64
N GLU A 339 11.70 -29.40 -46.63
CA GLU A 339 10.29 -29.74 -46.42
C GLU A 339 10.20 -31.27 -46.31
N ARG A 340 9.91 -31.77 -45.10
CA ARG A 340 9.10 -32.96 -44.79
C ARG A 340 9.47 -33.46 -43.39
N LEU A 341 8.60 -33.13 -42.44
CA LEU A 341 7.94 -34.02 -41.49
C LEU A 341 7.41 -33.15 -40.34
N LEU A 342 6.09 -32.92 -40.32
CA LEU A 342 5.37 -32.54 -39.11
C LEU A 342 5.62 -33.61 -38.03
N PRO A 343 5.73 -33.21 -36.76
CA PRO A 343 4.58 -33.43 -35.89
C PRO A 343 4.10 -32.14 -35.23
N THR A 344 2.79 -32.04 -35.16
CA THR A 344 1.98 -31.18 -34.29
C THR A 344 2.38 -31.30 -32.82
N SER A 345 2.72 -30.19 -32.14
CA SER A 345 2.41 -29.96 -30.71
C SER A 345 3.01 -28.64 -30.18
N GLY A 346 2.23 -27.88 -29.41
CA GLY A 346 2.75 -27.11 -28.27
C GLY A 346 2.60 -25.59 -28.29
N GLY A 347 1.38 -25.07 -28.50
CA GLY A 347 1.05 -23.71 -28.08
C GLY A 347 1.08 -23.61 -26.54
N SER A 348 1.72 -22.56 -26.03
CA SER A 348 2.03 -22.35 -24.62
C SER A 348 0.77 -22.21 -23.73
N ASP A 349 0.65 -23.13 -22.77
CA ASP A 349 -0.45 -23.21 -21.81
C ASP A 349 -0.05 -22.59 -20.45
N LEU A 350 -0.86 -21.66 -19.93
CA LEU A 350 -0.72 -21.05 -18.61
C LEU A 350 -0.79 -22.11 -17.50
N GLU A 351 -1.62 -23.15 -17.69
CA GLU A 351 -1.81 -24.22 -16.71
C GLU A 351 -0.54 -25.07 -16.59
N GLY A 352 0.13 -25.34 -17.71
CA GLY A 352 1.47 -25.93 -17.74
C GLY A 352 2.52 -25.10 -17.00
N ARG A 353 2.45 -23.76 -17.06
CA ARG A 353 3.37 -22.88 -16.32
C ARG A 353 3.13 -22.91 -14.81
N LEU A 354 1.88 -22.95 -14.36
CA LEU A 354 1.53 -23.06 -12.94
C LEU A 354 1.99 -24.41 -12.36
N ALA A 355 1.79 -25.51 -13.09
CA ALA A 355 2.30 -26.82 -12.71
C ALA A 355 3.84 -26.87 -12.69
N GLN A 356 4.51 -26.19 -13.63
CA GLN A 356 5.98 -26.08 -13.64
C GLN A 356 6.51 -25.19 -12.50
N LEU A 357 5.79 -24.13 -12.12
CA LEU A 357 6.15 -23.31 -10.97
C LEU A 357 6.08 -24.13 -9.68
N GLU A 358 5.08 -25.02 -9.57
CA GLU A 358 4.97 -25.97 -8.47
C GLU A 358 6.15 -26.94 -8.43
N GLU A 359 6.44 -27.63 -9.53
CA GLU A 359 7.55 -28.58 -9.61
C GLU A 359 8.91 -27.92 -9.29
N LYS A 360 9.13 -26.69 -9.75
CA LYS A 360 10.35 -25.93 -9.45
C LYS A 360 10.43 -25.48 -7.99
N MET A 361 9.30 -25.18 -7.36
CA MET A 361 9.26 -24.82 -5.94
C MET A 361 9.67 -26.00 -5.06
N ASP A 362 9.30 -27.23 -5.44
CA ASP A 362 9.69 -28.45 -4.74
C ASP A 362 11.18 -28.77 -4.92
N LEU A 363 11.73 -28.57 -6.12
CA LEU A 363 13.16 -28.82 -6.42
C LEU A 363 14.14 -27.89 -5.68
N VAL A 364 13.73 -26.68 -5.30
CA VAL A 364 14.56 -25.73 -4.53
C VAL A 364 14.79 -26.21 -3.08
N LEU A 365 14.01 -27.19 -2.58
CA LEU A 365 14.19 -27.74 -1.22
C LEU A 365 15.18 -28.89 -1.11
N GLU A 366 15.30 -29.73 -2.14
CA GLU A 366 16.05 -30.99 -2.00
C GLU A 366 17.57 -30.81 -2.07
N ARG A 367 18.07 -29.59 -2.31
CA ARG A 367 19.48 -29.30 -2.57
C ARG A 367 20.29 -28.84 -1.36
N THR A 368 20.17 -29.51 -0.20
CA THR A 368 21.18 -29.36 0.87
C THR A 368 21.15 -30.53 1.85
N MET A 369 21.99 -31.55 1.65
CA MET A 369 22.53 -32.41 2.71
C MET A 369 23.84 -33.07 2.24
N PRO A 370 24.90 -33.04 3.07
CA PRO A 370 25.82 -34.16 3.19
C PRO A 370 25.70 -34.78 4.59
N GLU A 371 25.64 -36.11 4.66
CA GLU A 371 25.50 -36.93 5.87
C GLU A 371 26.76 -37.85 6.05
N PRO A 372 26.93 -38.63 7.15
CA PRO A 372 27.62 -38.29 8.40
C PRO A 372 28.81 -39.23 8.72
N PRO A 373 29.33 -39.27 9.98
CA PRO A 373 29.45 -40.61 10.60
C PRO A 373 29.15 -40.70 12.12
N SER A 374 28.18 -41.56 12.42
CA SER A 374 28.07 -42.69 13.40
C SER A 374 28.76 -42.73 14.78
N GLN A 375 28.01 -43.39 15.69
CA GLN A 375 28.32 -44.19 16.92
C GLN A 375 27.96 -43.51 18.26
N SER A 376 27.33 -44.13 19.28
CA SER A 376 26.93 -45.52 19.55
C SER A 376 26.15 -45.64 20.89
N VAL A 377 25.15 -46.54 20.96
CA VAL A 377 24.82 -47.49 22.08
C VAL A 377 24.15 -46.98 23.40
N THR A 378 22.80 -47.15 23.47
CA THR A 378 21.90 -47.90 24.43
C THR A 378 22.28 -48.17 25.92
N PRO A 379 21.36 -48.70 26.79
CA PRO A 379 19.95 -48.37 27.13
C PRO A 379 19.65 -48.52 28.67
N GLU A 380 18.34 -48.60 29.04
CA GLU A 380 17.73 -49.09 30.32
C GLU A 380 17.53 -48.06 31.47
N SER A 381 16.46 -48.05 32.28
CA SER A 381 15.20 -48.82 32.35
C SER A 381 14.32 -48.33 33.54
N TYR A 382 13.00 -48.39 33.35
CA TYR A 382 11.91 -48.78 34.29
C TYR A 382 11.64 -48.11 35.67
N THR A 383 10.36 -47.71 35.80
CA THR A 383 9.40 -47.90 36.93
C THR A 383 9.54 -47.09 38.22
N ARG A 384 8.50 -46.78 39.02
CA ARG A 384 7.02 -46.70 38.95
C ARG A 384 6.53 -46.37 40.38
N ALA A 385 5.53 -45.50 40.51
CA ALA A 385 4.54 -45.39 41.63
C ALA A 385 5.10 -45.07 43.05
N SER A 386 4.36 -44.58 44.05
CA SER A 386 2.93 -44.66 44.39
C SER A 386 2.69 -43.59 45.48
N SER A 387 1.71 -42.68 45.38
CA SER A 387 0.34 -42.75 45.95
C SER A 387 0.21 -43.00 47.45
N SER A 388 -0.51 -42.11 48.15
CA SER A 388 -1.65 -42.35 49.07
C SER A 388 -1.87 -41.09 49.95
N HIS A 389 -3.03 -40.66 50.46
CA HIS A 389 -4.36 -41.21 50.80
C HIS A 389 -5.40 -40.07 50.70
N GLN A 390 -6.56 -40.25 50.04
CA GLN A 390 -7.90 -40.55 50.62
C GLN A 390 -8.38 -39.68 51.79
N ALA A 391 -9.46 -38.90 51.59
CA ALA A 391 -10.83 -39.20 52.09
C ALA A 391 -11.75 -37.96 52.09
N THR A 392 -12.89 -38.08 51.39
CA THR A 392 -14.16 -37.32 51.49
C THR A 392 -15.00 -37.89 52.70
N PRO A 393 -16.23 -37.42 53.11
CA PRO A 393 -17.32 -36.86 52.28
C PRO A 393 -18.43 -35.96 52.91
N ASN A 394 -19.35 -35.50 52.03
CA ASN A 394 -20.81 -35.24 52.19
C ASN A 394 -21.32 -34.16 53.16
N ALA A 395 -22.46 -33.47 53.00
CA ALA A 395 -23.51 -33.25 51.99
C ALA A 395 -24.38 -32.08 52.57
N SER A 396 -25.04 -31.18 51.84
CA SER A 396 -26.42 -31.30 51.35
C SER A 396 -27.12 -29.91 51.34
N ALA A 397 -27.96 -29.70 50.31
CA ALA A 397 -29.17 -28.85 50.24
C ALA A 397 -29.08 -27.33 49.94
N ARG A 398 -30.09 -26.90 49.17
CA ARG A 398 -30.24 -25.72 48.29
C ARG A 398 -31.46 -24.87 48.76
N PRO A 399 -31.87 -23.81 48.02
CA PRO A 399 -31.68 -22.35 48.21
C PRO A 399 -32.93 -21.62 48.82
N PRO A 400 -32.89 -20.30 49.14
CA PRO A 400 -33.41 -19.25 48.23
C PRO A 400 -32.78 -17.84 48.50
N PRO A 401 -33.40 -16.70 48.14
CA PRO A 401 -33.41 -16.04 46.84
C PRO A 401 -32.49 -14.79 46.77
N ILE A 402 -32.32 -14.32 45.54
CA ILE A 402 -31.38 -13.29 45.08
C ILE A 402 -31.65 -11.93 45.74
N THR A 403 -30.62 -11.39 46.39
CA THR A 403 -30.50 -9.94 46.67
C THR A 403 -29.13 -9.48 46.20
N VAL A 404 -29.11 -8.59 45.22
CA VAL A 404 -27.90 -8.09 44.55
C VAL A 404 -27.10 -7.23 45.52
N THR A 405 -25.90 -7.70 45.89
CA THR A 405 -24.80 -6.88 46.40
C THR A 405 -23.48 -7.36 45.77
N PRO A 406 -22.60 -6.47 45.29
CA PRO A 406 -21.36 -6.84 44.64
C PRO A 406 -20.29 -7.13 45.70
N SER A 407 -20.08 -8.41 46.00
CA SER A 407 -18.89 -8.85 46.72
C SER A 407 -18.47 -10.20 46.16
N HIS A 408 -17.26 -10.29 45.59
CA HIS A 408 -16.27 -11.36 45.80
C HIS A 408 -14.92 -11.04 45.08
N SER A 409 -14.00 -10.49 45.89
CA SER A 409 -12.53 -10.53 45.87
C SER A 409 -11.73 -10.14 44.61
N SER A 410 -11.18 -8.92 44.66
CA SER A 410 -10.04 -8.37 43.91
C SER A 410 -8.69 -8.93 44.40
N THR A 411 -8.59 -10.25 44.65
CA THR A 411 -7.35 -10.86 45.15
C THR A 411 -6.48 -11.35 44.01
N LEU A 412 -5.20 -10.95 44.01
CA LEU A 412 -4.16 -11.48 43.15
C LEU A 412 -4.13 -13.02 43.22
N PRO A 413 -3.87 -13.71 42.09
CA PRO A 413 -3.64 -15.15 42.10
C PRO A 413 -2.41 -15.54 42.94
N PRO A 414 -2.28 -16.82 43.31
CA PRO A 414 -1.06 -17.34 43.95
C PRO A 414 0.21 -16.96 43.16
N LYS A 415 1.31 -16.68 43.88
CA LYS A 415 2.56 -16.15 43.29
C LYS A 415 3.16 -17.08 42.23
N ASP A 416 3.01 -18.40 42.40
CA ASP A 416 3.38 -19.44 41.45
C ASP A 416 2.60 -19.33 40.13
N VAL A 417 1.29 -19.09 40.20
CA VAL A 417 0.44 -18.89 39.01
C VAL A 417 0.84 -17.62 38.25
N VAL A 418 1.20 -16.55 38.98
CA VAL A 418 1.68 -15.30 38.36
C VAL A 418 3.04 -15.51 37.68
N LEU A 419 3.96 -16.23 38.32
CA LEU A 419 5.28 -16.53 37.74
C LEU A 419 5.16 -17.36 36.46
N GLU A 420 4.30 -18.38 36.45
CA GLU A 420 4.00 -19.18 35.25
C GLU A 420 3.45 -18.30 34.13
N ALA A 421 2.48 -17.42 34.43
CA ALA A 421 1.90 -16.52 33.44
C ALA A 421 2.94 -15.56 32.82
N VAL A 422 3.90 -15.08 33.61
CA VAL A 422 5.01 -14.24 33.10
C VAL A 422 5.92 -15.05 32.17
N GLN A 423 6.23 -16.31 32.51
CA GLN A 423 7.02 -17.19 31.63
C GLN A 423 6.28 -17.45 30.31
N LEU A 424 4.99 -17.77 30.37
CA LEU A 424 4.15 -17.98 29.19
C LEU A 424 4.04 -16.71 28.33
N TYR A 425 3.97 -15.53 28.94
CA TYR A 425 4.01 -14.26 28.22
C TYR A 425 5.29 -14.12 27.39
N PHE A 426 6.47 -14.33 28.00
CA PHE A 426 7.74 -14.24 27.25
C PHE A 426 7.89 -15.31 26.18
N GLN A 427 7.29 -16.49 26.39
CA GLN A 427 7.36 -17.58 25.41
C GLN A 427 6.43 -17.34 24.19
N TYR A 428 5.22 -16.84 24.42
CA TYR A 428 4.15 -16.83 23.41
C TYR A 428 3.65 -15.44 23.00
N CYS A 429 3.82 -14.40 23.81
CA CYS A 429 3.22 -13.08 23.55
C CYS A 429 4.27 -11.97 23.34
N HIS A 430 5.43 -12.09 23.96
CA HIS A 430 6.50 -11.10 23.85
C HIS A 430 7.02 -11.03 22.40
N ARG A 431 7.13 -9.79 21.89
CA ARG A 431 7.49 -9.45 20.49
C ARG A 431 6.57 -10.08 19.44
N GLN A 432 5.32 -10.40 19.81
CA GLN A 432 4.30 -11.02 18.95
C GLN A 432 2.91 -10.37 19.17
N PRO A 433 2.70 -9.12 18.71
CA PRO A 433 3.67 -8.23 18.06
C PRO A 433 4.39 -7.28 19.04
N LEU A 434 3.93 -7.17 20.28
CA LEU A 434 4.30 -6.07 21.19
C LEU A 434 5.62 -6.32 21.93
N TRP A 435 6.48 -5.29 21.96
CA TRP A 435 7.70 -5.28 22.78
C TRP A 435 7.56 -4.20 23.84
N LEU A 436 7.08 -4.57 25.04
CA LEU A 436 6.77 -3.63 26.12
C LEU A 436 7.74 -3.70 27.31
N PHE A 437 8.36 -4.86 27.53
CA PHE A 437 9.21 -5.15 28.69
C PHE A 437 10.41 -6.01 28.29
N GLU A 438 11.50 -5.89 29.03
CA GLU A 438 12.54 -6.93 29.11
C GLU A 438 12.25 -7.90 30.25
N ARG A 439 12.88 -9.08 30.20
CA ARG A 439 12.78 -10.07 31.30
C ARG A 439 13.24 -9.47 32.63
N SER A 440 14.25 -8.61 32.61
CA SER A 440 14.74 -7.89 33.79
C SER A 440 13.67 -7.05 34.49
N ASP A 441 12.74 -6.48 33.73
CA ASP A 441 11.74 -5.55 34.22
C ASP A 441 10.67 -6.25 35.09
N LEU A 442 10.49 -7.57 34.91
CA LEU A 442 9.48 -8.38 35.59
C LEU A 442 10.04 -9.37 36.63
N ASN A 443 11.36 -9.30 36.92
CA ASN A 443 12.00 -10.18 37.91
C ASN A 443 11.53 -9.93 39.36
N HIS A 444 11.15 -8.69 39.68
CA HIS A 444 10.69 -8.29 41.02
C HIS A 444 9.17 -8.06 41.03
N LEU A 445 8.40 -9.15 41.03
CA LEU A 445 6.93 -9.12 40.99
C LEU A 445 6.31 -8.28 42.13
N GLU A 446 6.97 -8.20 43.29
CA GLU A 446 6.48 -7.44 44.46
C GLU A 446 6.48 -5.92 44.23
N SER A 447 7.31 -5.42 43.32
CA SER A 447 7.35 -4.02 42.90
C SER A 447 6.55 -3.73 41.63
N CYS A 448 6.00 -4.77 40.99
CA CYS A 448 5.27 -4.63 39.73
C CYS A 448 3.86 -4.08 40.01
N PRO A 449 3.41 -3.02 39.32
CA PRO A 449 2.06 -2.50 39.48
C PRO A 449 1.01 -3.57 39.15
N GLU A 450 -0.06 -3.65 39.95
CA GLU A 450 -1.11 -4.67 39.78
C GLU A 450 -1.76 -4.63 38.40
N GLU A 451 -1.90 -3.43 37.80
CA GLU A 451 -2.43 -3.28 36.44
C GLU A 451 -1.59 -4.02 35.39
N ILE A 452 -0.28 -4.17 35.58
CA ILE A 452 0.59 -4.91 34.67
C ILE A 452 0.37 -6.41 34.85
N ILE A 453 0.36 -6.87 36.11
CA ILE A 453 0.17 -8.29 36.45
C ILE A 453 -1.16 -8.79 35.87
N PHE A 454 -2.25 -8.07 36.10
CA PHE A 454 -3.56 -8.46 35.56
C PHE A 454 -3.62 -8.39 34.03
N SER A 455 -2.94 -7.42 33.40
CA SER A 455 -2.88 -7.33 31.94
C SER A 455 -2.05 -8.47 31.30
N LEU A 456 -0.97 -8.90 31.96
CA LEU A 456 -0.17 -10.06 31.53
C LEU A 456 -0.98 -11.36 31.68
N LEU A 457 -1.63 -11.56 32.82
CA LEU A 457 -2.55 -12.68 33.06
C LEU A 457 -3.69 -12.70 32.03
N ALA A 458 -4.24 -11.53 31.73
CA ALA A 458 -5.29 -11.39 30.73
C ALA A 458 -4.87 -11.91 29.35
N LEU A 459 -3.58 -11.92 28.99
CA LEU A 459 -3.09 -12.49 27.72
C LEU A 459 -2.60 -13.93 27.87
N ALA A 460 -1.64 -14.15 28.76
CA ALA A 460 -0.82 -15.35 28.80
C ALA A 460 -1.54 -16.58 29.37
N VAL A 461 -2.58 -16.39 30.19
CA VAL A 461 -3.26 -17.50 30.87
C VAL A 461 -3.92 -18.49 29.91
N ARG A 462 -4.16 -18.10 28.66
CA ARG A 462 -4.70 -18.98 27.60
C ARG A 462 -3.76 -20.13 27.25
N TYR A 463 -2.46 -19.97 27.54
CA TYR A 463 -1.44 -21.00 27.35
C TYR A 463 -1.19 -21.82 28.63
N SER A 464 -1.79 -21.45 29.76
CA SER A 464 -1.56 -22.13 31.03
C SER A 464 -2.38 -23.40 31.14
N ASN A 465 -1.71 -24.46 31.59
CA ASN A 465 -2.35 -25.72 31.97
C ASN A 465 -2.42 -25.86 33.51
N ALA A 466 -2.26 -24.77 34.25
CA ALA A 466 -2.27 -24.81 35.70
C ALA A 466 -3.63 -25.33 36.22
N PRO A 467 -3.64 -26.27 37.18
CA PRO A 467 -4.87 -26.80 37.77
C PRO A 467 -5.79 -25.72 38.34
N PHE A 468 -5.20 -24.59 38.75
CA PHE A 468 -5.91 -23.41 39.27
C PHE A 468 -7.01 -22.91 38.33
N PHE A 469 -6.83 -23.01 37.01
CA PHE A 469 -7.81 -22.50 36.03
C PHE A 469 -8.91 -23.49 35.68
N GLU A 470 -8.80 -24.77 36.05
CA GLU A 470 -9.84 -25.81 35.83
C GLU A 470 -10.43 -25.81 34.39
N CYS A 471 -9.59 -25.63 33.36
CA CYS A 471 -10.00 -25.51 31.96
C CYS A 471 -10.90 -24.28 31.63
N ARG A 472 -10.96 -23.28 32.51
CA ARG A 472 -11.67 -22.00 32.35
C ARG A 472 -10.72 -20.83 32.10
N SER A 473 -9.54 -21.07 31.54
CA SER A 473 -8.52 -20.06 31.26
C SER A 473 -9.08 -18.85 30.48
N GLN A 474 -10.03 -19.07 29.56
CA GLN A 474 -10.69 -18.01 28.81
C GLN A 474 -11.59 -17.10 29.67
N ASP A 475 -12.33 -17.65 30.63
CA ASP A 475 -13.17 -16.86 31.55
C ASP A 475 -12.30 -16.03 32.49
N PHE A 476 -11.20 -16.63 32.99
CA PHE A 476 -10.22 -15.94 33.82
C PHE A 476 -9.51 -14.83 33.07
N SER A 477 -9.16 -15.06 31.80
CA SER A 477 -8.57 -14.03 30.94
C SER A 477 -9.46 -12.79 30.87
N GLN A 478 -10.76 -12.96 30.59
CA GLN A 478 -11.72 -11.84 30.54
C GLN A 478 -11.83 -11.15 31.91
N LYS A 479 -11.93 -11.93 32.99
CA LYS A 479 -11.98 -11.40 34.36
C LYS A 479 -10.76 -10.55 34.70
N TYR A 480 -9.55 -11.00 34.34
CA TYR A 480 -8.34 -10.23 34.58
C TYR A 480 -8.27 -8.97 33.71
N SER A 481 -8.75 -9.01 32.46
CA SER A 481 -8.90 -7.80 31.63
C SER A 481 -9.81 -6.75 32.30
N GLU A 482 -10.95 -7.18 32.85
CA GLU A 482 -11.89 -6.28 33.55
C GLU A 482 -11.27 -5.65 34.80
N ILE A 483 -10.55 -6.44 35.60
CA ILE A 483 -9.84 -5.96 36.79
C ILE A 483 -8.76 -4.94 36.39
N ALA A 484 -7.87 -5.32 35.45
CA ALA A 484 -6.81 -4.44 34.96
C ALA A 484 -7.37 -3.10 34.46
N ARG A 485 -8.45 -3.14 33.67
CA ARG A 485 -9.13 -1.92 33.19
C ARG A 485 -9.61 -1.05 34.34
N GLY A 486 -10.16 -1.63 35.41
CA GLY A 486 -10.56 -0.89 36.61
C GLY A 486 -9.41 -0.12 37.24
N HIS A 487 -8.25 -0.76 37.42
CA HIS A 487 -7.05 -0.11 37.96
C HIS A 487 -6.54 1.03 37.05
N ILE A 488 -6.48 0.79 35.74
CA ILE A 488 -6.01 1.77 34.74
C ILE A 488 -6.94 3.00 34.74
N MET A 489 -8.26 2.78 34.64
CA MET A 489 -9.24 3.88 34.60
C MET A 489 -9.21 4.71 35.89
N LEU A 490 -9.00 4.07 37.05
CA LEU A 490 -8.84 4.78 38.32
C LEU A 490 -7.59 5.67 38.32
N ARG A 491 -6.44 5.18 37.82
CA ARG A 491 -5.22 6.00 37.70
C ARG A 491 -5.41 7.19 36.77
N ILE A 492 -6.09 6.98 35.64
CA ILE A 492 -6.41 8.07 34.70
C ILE A 492 -7.30 9.11 35.37
N ALA A 493 -8.37 8.68 36.05
CA ALA A 493 -9.28 9.57 36.77
C ALA A 493 -8.59 10.35 37.91
N GLN A 494 -7.57 9.77 38.55
CA GLN A 494 -6.79 10.41 39.60
C GLN A 494 -5.64 11.28 39.07
N GLY A 495 -5.36 11.27 37.76
CA GLY A 495 -4.20 11.96 37.17
C GLY A 495 -2.85 11.35 37.57
N THR A 496 -2.80 10.07 37.94
CA THR A 496 -1.60 9.34 38.39
C THR A 496 -1.09 8.35 37.35
N VAL A 497 -1.25 8.70 36.06
CA VAL A 497 -0.82 7.89 34.91
C VAL A 497 0.69 7.70 34.92
N GLN A 498 1.13 6.46 34.77
CA GLN A 498 2.54 6.06 34.70
C GLN A 498 2.81 5.32 33.38
N LEU A 499 4.09 5.07 33.05
CA LEU A 499 4.45 4.25 31.89
C LEU A 499 3.80 2.86 31.94
N SER A 500 3.70 2.28 33.15
CA SER A 500 2.98 1.03 33.40
C SER A 500 1.51 1.08 32.98
N THR A 501 0.87 2.23 33.15
CA THR A 501 -0.53 2.43 32.74
C THR A 501 -0.68 2.33 31.22
N ILE A 502 0.24 2.92 30.46
CA ILE A 502 0.24 2.87 28.99
C ILE A 502 0.64 1.47 28.49
N GLN A 503 1.62 0.82 29.12
CA GLN A 503 2.00 -0.58 28.84
C GLN A 503 0.81 -1.53 29.04
N SER A 504 0.08 -1.40 30.16
CA SER A 504 -1.13 -2.19 30.42
C SER A 504 -2.24 -1.90 29.40
N LEU A 505 -2.44 -0.64 28.99
CA LEU A 505 -3.39 -0.30 27.93
C LEU A 505 -3.06 -1.01 26.60
N CYS A 506 -1.78 -1.10 26.23
CA CYS A 506 -1.34 -1.82 25.03
C CYS A 506 -1.65 -3.32 25.12
N LEU A 507 -1.35 -3.95 26.26
CA LEU A 507 -1.68 -5.36 26.51
C LEU A 507 -3.21 -5.61 26.46
N LEU A 508 -4.02 -4.74 27.08
CA LEU A 508 -5.47 -4.87 27.08
C LEU A 508 -6.09 -4.60 25.72
N ALA A 509 -5.55 -3.65 24.95
CA ALA A 509 -5.95 -3.43 23.57
C ALA A 509 -5.81 -4.72 22.76
N PHE A 510 -4.65 -5.38 22.85
CA PHE A 510 -4.42 -6.65 22.18
C PHE A 510 -5.34 -7.77 22.73
N ALA A 511 -5.46 -7.89 24.05
CA ALA A 511 -6.29 -8.90 24.70
C ALA A 511 -7.77 -8.79 24.31
N ASN A 512 -8.29 -7.56 24.23
CA ASN A 512 -9.68 -7.30 23.86
C ASN A 512 -9.90 -7.56 22.36
N PHE A 513 -8.94 -7.19 21.51
CA PHE A 513 -9.01 -7.48 20.09
C PHE A 513 -9.11 -8.99 19.84
N VAL A 514 -8.20 -9.79 20.41
CA VAL A 514 -8.23 -11.26 20.25
C VAL A 514 -9.45 -11.92 20.90
N ALA A 515 -10.03 -11.26 21.92
CA ALA A 515 -11.28 -11.66 22.55
C ALA A 515 -12.55 -11.21 21.79
N ARG A 516 -12.39 -10.50 20.66
CA ARG A 516 -13.47 -9.98 19.79
C ARG A 516 -14.27 -8.81 20.38
N ASP A 517 -13.67 -8.05 21.28
CA ASP A 517 -14.22 -6.77 21.75
C ASP A 517 -13.47 -5.61 21.07
N THR A 518 -13.77 -5.42 19.78
CA THR A 518 -13.06 -4.48 18.90
C THR A 518 -13.22 -3.03 19.33
N HIS A 519 -14.40 -2.63 19.78
CA HIS A 519 -14.64 -1.26 20.26
C HIS A 519 -13.81 -0.95 21.51
N LEU A 520 -13.76 -1.88 22.47
CA LEU A 520 -12.95 -1.68 23.66
C LEU A 520 -11.45 -1.74 23.36
N ALA A 521 -11.04 -2.60 22.42
CA ALA A 521 -9.67 -2.62 21.91
C ALA A 521 -9.29 -1.25 21.31
N TRP A 522 -10.10 -0.71 20.39
CA TRP A 522 -9.85 0.57 19.76
C TRP A 522 -9.84 1.73 20.74
N LEU A 523 -10.73 1.75 21.72
CA LEU A 523 -10.69 2.74 22.80
C LEU A 523 -9.35 2.70 23.54
N HIS A 524 -8.88 1.50 23.91
CA HIS A 524 -7.61 1.37 24.61
C HIS A 524 -6.42 1.77 23.73
N ILE A 525 -6.44 1.49 22.42
CA ILE A 525 -5.41 1.97 21.48
C ILE A 525 -5.46 3.51 21.38
N SER A 526 -6.64 4.12 21.19
CA SER A 526 -6.79 5.57 21.13
C SER A 526 -6.30 6.23 22.42
N LEU A 527 -6.64 5.66 23.57
CA LEU A 527 -6.25 6.19 24.87
C LEU A 527 -4.74 6.06 25.10
N ALA A 528 -4.14 4.91 24.75
CA ALA A 528 -2.69 4.74 24.80
C ALA A 528 -1.99 5.76 23.90
N ASN A 529 -2.51 5.99 22.69
CA ASN A 529 -1.98 6.97 21.74
C ASN A 529 -2.06 8.41 22.29
N SER A 530 -3.23 8.82 22.80
CA SER A 530 -3.41 10.15 23.39
C SER A 530 -2.51 10.37 24.61
N LEU A 531 -2.40 9.38 25.51
CA LEU A 531 -1.53 9.47 26.68
C LEU A 531 -0.05 9.47 26.31
N SER A 532 0.34 8.74 25.27
CA SER A 532 1.70 8.76 24.70
C SER A 532 2.05 10.16 24.20
N HIS A 533 1.14 10.80 23.46
CA HIS A 533 1.32 12.17 22.97
C HIS A 533 1.38 13.19 24.11
N PHE A 534 0.49 13.09 25.12
CA PHE A 534 0.53 13.97 26.30
C PHE A 534 1.79 13.80 27.15
N ALA A 535 2.50 12.68 27.00
CA ALA A 535 3.76 12.40 27.69
C ALA A 535 5.01 12.69 26.83
N ASP A 536 4.84 13.36 25.68
CA ASP A 536 5.89 13.67 24.69
C ASP A 536 6.71 12.43 24.29
N MET A 537 6.06 11.25 24.20
CA MET A 537 6.74 10.00 23.84
C MET A 537 6.91 9.82 22.33
N ASP A 538 6.25 10.66 21.53
CA ASP A 538 6.29 10.72 20.07
C ASP A 538 7.37 11.67 19.53
N VAL A 539 8.22 12.18 20.42
CA VAL A 539 9.28 13.13 20.11
C VAL A 539 10.57 12.69 20.80
N GLU A 540 11.68 12.62 20.08
CA GLU A 540 12.98 12.42 20.72
C GLU A 540 13.48 13.74 21.31
N LEU A 541 13.48 13.83 22.65
CA LEU A 541 13.87 15.04 23.37
C LEU A 541 15.39 15.18 23.52
N ASN A 542 16.14 14.07 23.57
CA ASN A 542 17.59 14.04 23.77
C ASN A 542 18.26 12.99 22.87
N ASP A 543 18.92 13.42 21.81
CA ASP A 543 19.72 12.54 20.97
C ASP A 543 20.86 11.90 21.80
N GLY A 544 20.80 10.57 21.99
CA GLY A 544 21.78 9.79 22.76
C GLY A 544 21.41 9.42 24.21
N ASP A 545 20.18 9.66 24.69
CA ASP A 545 19.73 9.10 25.99
C ASP A 545 19.40 7.61 25.84
N TYR A 546 20.24 6.75 26.44
CA TYR A 546 20.06 5.28 26.47
C TYR A 546 19.68 4.77 27.86
N SER A 547 19.06 5.62 28.68
CA SER A 547 18.52 5.18 29.96
C SER A 547 17.44 4.11 29.78
N SER A 548 17.33 3.19 30.74
CA SER A 548 16.30 2.14 30.74
C SER A 548 14.88 2.71 30.59
N VAL A 549 14.63 3.92 31.11
CA VAL A 549 13.34 4.62 30.99
C VAL A 549 13.11 5.14 29.57
N ALA A 550 14.12 5.71 28.91
CA ALA A 550 14.02 6.16 27.52
C ALA A 550 13.77 4.98 26.58
N GLU A 551 14.50 3.88 26.74
CA GLU A 551 14.28 2.64 25.97
C GLU A 551 12.88 2.06 26.20
N ALA A 552 12.39 2.04 27.44
CA ALA A 552 11.04 1.60 27.75
C ALA A 552 9.97 2.48 27.07
N LYS A 553 10.17 3.80 27.00
CA LYS A 553 9.28 4.71 26.27
C LYS A 553 9.27 4.42 24.77
N ARG A 554 10.45 4.26 24.14
CA ARG A 554 10.58 3.92 22.70
C ARG A 554 9.84 2.62 22.37
N ARG A 555 10.05 1.58 23.18
CA ARG A 555 9.36 0.28 23.08
C ARG A 555 7.84 0.40 23.11
N VAL A 556 7.31 1.19 24.05
CA VAL A 556 5.88 1.45 24.17
C VAL A 556 5.35 2.23 22.96
N PHE A 557 6.05 3.27 22.53
CA PHE A 557 5.67 4.08 21.37
C PHE A 557 5.50 3.22 20.11
N TYR A 558 6.50 2.42 19.76
CA TYR A 558 6.43 1.55 18.58
C TYR A 558 5.45 0.38 18.75
N SER A 559 5.19 -0.07 19.98
CA SER A 559 4.12 -1.05 20.25
C SER A 559 2.72 -0.47 20.02
N ILE A 560 2.49 0.81 20.37
CA ILE A 560 1.24 1.53 20.04
C ILE A 560 1.10 1.64 18.51
N HIS A 561 2.18 1.97 17.82
CA HIS A 561 2.21 2.03 16.36
C HIS A 561 1.83 0.70 15.71
N LEU A 562 2.43 -0.41 16.15
CA LEU A 562 2.07 -1.75 15.70
C LEU A 562 0.60 -2.09 15.97
N LEU A 563 0.07 -1.77 17.16
CA LEU A 563 -1.35 -1.98 17.47
C LEU A 563 -2.26 -1.23 16.52
N ASN A 564 -1.91 0.02 16.19
CA ASN A 564 -2.68 0.83 15.26
C ASN A 564 -2.65 0.22 13.84
N ASN A 565 -1.45 -0.15 13.38
CA ASN A 565 -1.21 -0.71 12.06
C ASN A 565 -1.72 -2.13 11.84
N LEU A 566 -1.91 -2.92 12.91
CA LEU A 566 -2.38 -4.30 12.80
C LEU A 566 -3.84 -4.46 13.23
N TYR A 567 -4.31 -3.68 14.21
CA TYR A 567 -5.63 -3.87 14.82
C TYR A 567 -6.48 -2.60 14.99
N GLY A 568 -5.97 -1.40 14.66
CA GLY A 568 -6.70 -0.14 14.75
C GLY A 568 -7.88 0.00 13.75
N PRO A 569 -8.86 0.90 14.01
CA PRO A 569 -9.97 1.15 13.11
C PRO A 569 -9.53 1.94 11.88
N ARG A 570 -10.28 1.82 10.76
CA ARG A 570 -10.04 2.50 9.47
C ARG A 570 -9.73 4.01 9.62
N SER A 571 -10.44 4.69 10.52
CA SER A 571 -10.36 6.14 10.76
C SER A 571 -9.19 6.59 11.64
N MET A 572 -8.42 5.66 12.23
CA MET A 572 -7.33 5.97 13.17
C MET A 572 -5.95 5.72 12.57
N THR A 573 -5.85 5.51 11.26
CA THR A 573 -4.55 5.47 10.57
C THR A 573 -3.87 6.84 10.76
N LEU A 574 -2.97 6.94 11.73
CA LEU A 574 -2.22 8.14 12.06
C LEU A 574 -1.10 8.27 11.04
N ASN A 575 -1.11 9.37 10.26
CA ASN A 575 0.02 9.81 9.44
C ASN A 575 1.19 10.35 10.31
N ILE A 576 1.52 9.69 11.42
CA ILE A 576 2.63 10.10 12.31
C ILE A 576 4.00 9.62 11.78
N LEU A 577 4.03 8.87 10.67
CA LEU A 577 5.26 8.37 10.05
C LEU A 577 5.55 8.89 8.63
N GLU A 578 5.07 10.07 8.24
CA GLU A 578 5.64 10.73 7.04
C GLU A 578 7.17 10.96 7.17
N GLY A 579 7.73 10.90 8.39
CA GLY A 579 9.15 11.08 8.67
C GLY A 579 10.03 9.82 8.76
N ILE A 580 9.52 8.59 8.59
CA ILE A 580 10.36 7.39 8.59
C ILE A 580 9.98 6.50 7.39
N ASP A 581 10.79 6.62 6.34
CA ASP A 581 10.92 5.71 5.20
C ASP A 581 9.72 5.56 4.24
N LYS A 582 9.63 6.47 3.27
CA LYS A 582 9.06 6.21 1.93
C LYS A 582 10.08 6.60 0.87
N PRO A 583 10.42 5.77 -0.12
CA PRO A 583 10.89 6.30 -1.39
C PRO A 583 9.67 6.70 -2.22
N HIS A 584 9.64 7.96 -2.61
CA HIS A 584 8.68 8.45 -3.60
C HIS A 584 9.15 7.98 -4.99
N TYR A 585 8.70 6.80 -5.43
CA TYR A 585 8.92 6.31 -6.81
C TYR A 585 7.84 6.80 -7.78
N VAL A 586 7.58 8.11 -7.81
CA VAL A 586 7.26 8.94 -8.99
C VAL A 586 7.64 10.37 -8.58
N GLY A 587 8.38 11.07 -9.43
CA GLY A 587 9.20 12.25 -9.11
C GLY A 587 8.56 13.32 -8.21
N SER A 588 9.25 13.58 -7.09
CA SER A 588 9.31 14.82 -6.32
C SER A 588 8.00 15.62 -6.19
N LYS A 589 7.11 15.15 -5.31
CA LYS A 589 6.49 16.06 -4.36
C LYS A 589 7.43 16.18 -3.16
N GLN A 590 7.93 17.39 -2.90
CA GLN A 590 8.46 17.70 -1.57
C GLN A 590 7.26 17.69 -0.63
N ASP A 591 7.25 16.74 0.31
CA ASP A 591 6.32 16.78 1.43
C ASP A 591 6.58 18.06 2.25
N THR A 592 5.54 18.85 2.39
CA THR A 592 5.41 19.88 3.43
C THR A 592 5.19 19.18 4.77
N SER A 593 6.28 18.71 5.41
CA SER A 593 6.26 18.28 6.82
C SER A 593 7.38 18.95 7.64
N TRP A 594 7.69 20.22 7.37
CA TRP A 594 8.62 20.99 8.22
C TRP A 594 7.94 21.75 9.37
N GLU A 595 6.68 21.46 9.70
CA GLU A 595 5.96 22.16 10.79
C GLU A 595 6.02 21.50 12.18
N THR A 596 6.71 20.37 12.35
CA THR A 596 7.10 19.88 13.68
C THR A 596 8.62 19.75 13.76
N SER A 597 9.28 20.75 14.34
CA SER A 597 10.74 20.90 14.40
C SER A 597 11.49 19.86 15.25
N LYS A 598 10.94 18.65 15.48
CA LYS A 598 11.54 17.64 16.34
C LYS A 598 11.50 16.24 15.71
N PRO A 599 12.61 15.48 15.75
CA PRO A 599 12.68 14.14 15.16
C PRO A 599 11.82 13.12 15.92
N PRO A 600 11.32 12.07 15.25
CA PRO A 600 10.60 10.98 15.90
C PRO A 600 11.52 10.22 16.88
N PRO A 601 10.96 9.43 17.83
CA PRO A 601 11.74 8.64 18.78
C PRO A 601 12.73 7.73 18.07
N LEU A 602 13.90 7.49 18.67
CA LEU A 602 14.84 6.50 18.16
C LEU A 602 14.24 5.09 18.27
N MET A 603 14.62 4.20 17.34
CA MET A 603 14.27 2.78 17.45
C MET A 603 14.91 2.16 18.72
N PRO A 604 14.18 1.28 19.45
CA PRO A 604 14.74 0.57 20.60
C PRO A 604 15.98 -0.24 20.22
N GLN A 605 16.95 -0.32 21.14
CA GLN A 605 18.18 -1.06 20.91
C GLN A 605 17.97 -2.58 21.06
N GLU A 606 18.44 -3.34 20.08
CA GLU A 606 18.49 -4.80 20.13
C GLU A 606 19.95 -5.27 20.11
N PHE A 607 20.35 -6.03 21.14
CA PHE A 607 21.69 -6.57 21.26
C PHE A 607 21.73 -7.96 20.63
N LEU A 608 22.40 -8.10 19.48
CA LEU A 608 22.56 -9.39 18.80
C LEU A 608 23.59 -10.29 19.51
N ASN A 609 24.53 -9.69 20.26
CA ASN A 609 25.50 -10.31 21.17
C ASN A 609 25.97 -9.25 22.20
N ASP A 610 26.52 -9.66 23.36
CA ASP A 610 27.03 -8.78 24.44
C ASP A 610 28.13 -7.76 24.03
N THR A 611 28.50 -7.69 22.75
CA THR A 611 29.62 -6.89 22.23
C THR A 611 29.33 -6.06 20.97
N GLU A 612 28.23 -6.30 20.25
CA GLU A 612 27.88 -5.55 19.02
C GLU A 612 26.48 -4.95 19.10
N THR A 613 26.41 -3.61 19.07
CA THR A 613 25.17 -2.85 19.00
C THR A 613 24.68 -2.74 17.56
N SER A 614 23.64 -3.51 17.22
CA SER A 614 22.86 -3.29 16.00
C SER A 614 21.80 -2.22 16.28
N ARG A 615 21.75 -1.15 15.49
CA ARG A 615 20.66 -0.17 15.59
C ARG A 615 19.36 -0.85 15.07
N GLY A 616 18.44 -1.21 15.99
CA GLY A 616 17.05 -1.61 15.70
C GLY A 616 16.76 -3.11 15.47
N GLY A 617 17.80 -3.95 15.30
CA GLY A 617 17.70 -5.40 15.19
C GLY A 617 16.66 -5.90 14.17
N ILE A 618 15.95 -7.00 14.43
CA ILE A 618 14.95 -7.55 13.49
C ILE A 618 13.59 -6.87 13.63
N TRP A 619 13.28 -6.36 14.83
CA TRP A 619 11.97 -5.81 15.15
C TRP A 619 11.70 -4.48 14.43
N ILE A 620 12.73 -3.70 14.07
CA ILE A 620 12.57 -2.51 13.21
C ILE A 620 11.89 -2.83 11.87
N TYR A 621 12.28 -3.95 11.24
CA TYR A 621 11.70 -4.35 9.97
C TYR A 621 10.26 -4.79 10.15
N MET A 622 9.92 -5.40 11.30
CA MET A 622 8.54 -5.72 11.65
C MET A 622 7.69 -4.45 11.80
N VAL A 623 8.23 -3.39 12.40
CA VAL A 623 7.58 -2.07 12.49
C VAL A 623 7.39 -1.46 11.10
N GLN A 624 8.41 -1.46 10.24
CA GLN A 624 8.33 -0.95 8.86
C GLN A 624 7.30 -1.73 8.03
N GLN A 625 7.35 -3.06 8.03
CA GLN A 625 6.42 -3.93 7.31
C GLN A 625 4.97 -3.75 7.80
N SER A 626 4.76 -3.49 9.09
CA SER A 626 3.43 -3.19 9.63
C SER A 626 2.82 -1.92 9.04
N SER A 627 3.66 -0.93 8.70
CA SER A 627 3.21 0.33 8.09
C SER A 627 2.74 0.09 6.65
N LEU A 628 3.46 -0.74 5.89
CA LEU A 628 2.97 -1.24 4.60
C LEU A 628 1.66 -2.02 4.76
N TRP A 629 1.55 -2.86 5.80
CA TRP A 629 0.31 -3.60 6.06
C TRP A 629 -0.89 -2.69 6.35
N ALA A 630 -0.70 -1.56 7.02
CA ALA A 630 -1.75 -0.57 7.23
C ALA A 630 -2.30 -0.03 5.89
N GLU A 631 -1.42 0.22 4.91
CA GLU A 631 -1.81 0.59 3.54
C GLU A 631 -2.59 -0.54 2.85
N VAL A 632 -2.17 -1.79 3.02
CA VAL A 632 -2.86 -2.99 2.49
C VAL A 632 -4.27 -3.12 3.06
N ARG A 633 -4.46 -2.94 4.37
CA ARG A 633 -5.82 -2.95 4.97
C ARG A 633 -6.69 -1.82 4.42
N ASN A 634 -6.12 -0.63 4.22
CA ASN A 634 -6.83 0.47 3.59
C ASN A 634 -7.21 0.14 2.16
N TYR A 635 -6.34 -0.53 1.40
CA TYR A 635 -6.65 -1.05 0.07
C TYR A 635 -7.80 -2.07 0.10
N ILE A 636 -7.78 -3.05 1.00
CA ILE A 636 -8.89 -4.02 1.18
C ILE A 636 -10.21 -3.29 1.48
N ALA A 637 -10.19 -2.35 2.42
CA ALA A 637 -11.36 -1.56 2.80
C ALA A 637 -11.92 -0.76 1.60
N HIS A 638 -11.04 -0.14 0.80
CA HIS A 638 -11.47 0.63 -0.37
C HIS A 638 -11.97 -0.28 -1.50
N CYS A 639 -11.44 -1.50 -1.64
CA CYS A 639 -12.02 -2.49 -2.54
C CYS A 639 -13.45 -2.86 -2.11
N ALA A 640 -13.72 -2.96 -0.80
CA ALA A 640 -15.06 -3.20 -0.27
C ALA A 640 -16.00 -2.01 -0.50
N ASP A 641 -15.48 -0.78 -0.36
CA ASP A 641 -16.24 0.46 -0.55
C ASP A 641 -16.41 0.84 -2.05
N GLY A 642 -15.72 0.14 -2.97
CA GLY A 642 -15.82 0.30 -4.43
C GLY A 642 -14.78 1.23 -5.08
N ASP A 643 -13.48 0.91 -4.95
CA ASP A 643 -12.36 1.67 -5.55
C ASP A 643 -12.45 1.77 -7.09
N PRO A 644 -12.61 2.99 -7.66
CA PRO A 644 -12.87 3.17 -9.09
C PRO A 644 -11.63 3.03 -9.99
N LYS A 645 -10.39 3.00 -9.45
CA LYS A 645 -9.18 2.97 -10.30
C LYS A 645 -8.77 1.54 -10.70
N PRO A 646 -8.37 1.30 -11.97
CA PRO A 646 -7.81 0.02 -12.39
C PRO A 646 -6.53 -0.33 -11.61
N PRO A 647 -6.32 -1.58 -11.16
CA PRO A 647 -5.17 -1.95 -10.34
C PRO A 647 -3.80 -1.85 -11.06
N TRP A 648 -3.79 -1.83 -12.40
CA TRP A 648 -2.58 -1.62 -13.20
C TRP A 648 -2.32 -0.13 -13.52
N ALA A 649 -3.19 0.78 -13.07
CA ALA A 649 -2.92 2.20 -13.24
C ALA A 649 -1.73 2.60 -12.34
N PRO A 650 -0.80 3.45 -12.83
CA PRO A 650 0.42 3.79 -12.10
C PRO A 650 0.15 4.52 -10.77
N ASP A 651 -1.00 5.18 -10.67
CA ASP A 651 -1.49 5.90 -9.49
C ASP A 651 -2.54 5.11 -8.69
N SER A 652 -2.71 3.83 -9.00
CA SER A 652 -3.56 2.94 -8.21
C SER A 652 -2.88 2.54 -6.90
N ARG A 653 -3.68 2.30 -5.86
CA ARG A 653 -3.13 1.82 -4.57
C ARG A 653 -2.42 0.48 -4.69
N ASN A 654 -2.89 -0.39 -5.60
CA ASN A 654 -2.22 -1.66 -5.86
C ASN A 654 -0.77 -1.43 -6.34
N THR A 655 -0.58 -0.57 -7.35
CA THR A 655 0.76 -0.27 -7.87
C THR A 655 1.63 0.48 -6.85
N MET A 656 1.07 1.41 -6.07
CA MET A 656 1.81 2.13 -5.03
C MET A 656 2.28 1.21 -3.89
N ILE A 657 1.42 0.32 -3.39
CA ILE A 657 1.80 -0.67 -2.37
C ILE A 657 2.85 -1.63 -2.94
N GLY A 658 2.71 -2.05 -4.21
CA GLY A 658 3.71 -2.87 -4.89
C GLY A 658 5.09 -2.19 -4.97
N ALA A 659 5.14 -0.89 -5.26
CA ALA A 659 6.38 -0.12 -5.27
C ALA A 659 7.01 0.01 -3.87
N HIS A 660 6.19 0.26 -2.83
CA HIS A 660 6.66 0.32 -1.45
C HIS A 660 7.21 -1.04 -0.98
N LEU A 661 6.55 -2.14 -1.36
CA LEU A 661 7.04 -3.49 -1.08
C LEU A 661 8.42 -3.73 -1.71
N MET A 662 8.61 -3.40 -2.99
CA MET A 662 9.90 -3.52 -3.66
C MET A 662 11.00 -2.70 -2.98
N ASP A 663 10.69 -1.52 -2.47
CA ASP A 663 11.67 -0.75 -1.72
C ASP A 663 12.06 -1.41 -0.39
N LEU A 664 11.08 -1.89 0.38
CA LEU A 664 11.36 -2.63 1.61
C LEU A 664 12.23 -3.87 1.34
N GLU A 665 12.00 -4.57 0.21
CA GLU A 665 12.86 -5.67 -0.24
C GLU A 665 14.33 -5.27 -0.42
N THR A 666 14.58 -4.07 -0.98
CA THR A 666 15.94 -3.58 -1.21
C THR A 666 16.64 -3.15 0.07
N ARG A 667 15.90 -2.65 1.06
CA ARG A 667 16.42 -2.20 2.36
C ARG A 667 16.58 -3.33 3.38
N PHE A 668 15.97 -4.48 3.12
CA PHE A 668 16.03 -5.61 4.04
C PHE A 668 17.41 -6.30 4.03
N PRO A 669 18.05 -6.50 5.19
CA PRO A 669 19.40 -7.02 5.27
C PRO A 669 19.53 -8.43 4.72
N THR A 670 20.59 -8.66 3.94
CA THR A 670 20.89 -9.95 3.31
C THR A 670 20.97 -11.11 4.29
N TYR A 671 21.42 -10.87 5.53
CA TYR A 671 21.56 -11.91 6.56
C TYR A 671 20.25 -12.30 7.25
N TYR A 672 19.20 -11.49 7.13
CA TYR A 672 17.85 -11.86 7.58
C TYR A 672 17.03 -12.55 6.50
N ARG A 673 17.54 -12.62 5.26
CA ARG A 673 16.80 -13.22 4.16
C ARG A 673 16.58 -14.71 4.32
N TYR A 674 15.49 -15.21 3.75
CA TYR A 674 15.11 -16.62 3.78
C TYR A 674 16.31 -17.58 3.64
N ASP A 675 17.07 -17.44 2.56
CA ASP A 675 18.20 -18.34 2.24
C ASP A 675 19.37 -18.19 3.23
N ALA A 676 19.64 -16.98 3.71
CA ALA A 676 20.77 -16.70 4.62
C ALA A 676 20.45 -17.07 6.07
N ALA A 677 19.19 -16.92 6.49
CA ALA A 677 18.74 -17.26 7.84
C ALA A 677 18.87 -18.77 8.10
N ARG A 678 18.70 -19.60 7.07
CA ARG A 678 18.84 -21.07 7.12
C ARG A 678 17.97 -21.68 8.23
N PHE A 679 16.69 -21.28 8.32
CA PHE A 679 15.76 -21.68 9.38
C PHE A 679 15.69 -23.21 9.56
N LEU A 680 15.59 -23.95 8.44
CA LEU A 680 15.52 -25.41 8.46
C LEU A 680 16.82 -26.10 8.89
N ASP A 681 17.96 -25.40 8.85
CA ASP A 681 19.24 -25.96 9.31
C ASP A 681 19.47 -25.74 10.81
N ARG A 682 18.66 -24.91 11.46
CA ARG A 682 18.78 -24.62 12.90
C ARG A 682 18.20 -25.76 13.73
N SER A 683 18.76 -25.98 14.92
CA SER A 683 18.22 -26.96 15.87
C SER A 683 16.93 -26.43 16.50
N ASN A 684 16.01 -27.33 16.87
CA ASN A 684 14.76 -26.92 17.51
C ASN A 684 15.02 -26.18 18.83
N GLU A 685 16.07 -26.58 19.57
CA GLU A 685 16.47 -25.91 20.81
C GLU A 685 16.97 -24.47 20.57
N GLU A 686 17.74 -24.24 19.50
CA GLU A 686 18.18 -22.89 19.12
C GLU A 686 16.99 -21.99 18.79
N LEU A 687 16.05 -22.50 17.98
CA LEU A 687 14.85 -21.77 17.59
C LEU A 687 14.01 -21.41 18.82
N GLN A 688 13.78 -22.36 19.73
CA GLN A 688 13.00 -22.15 20.95
C GLN A 688 13.71 -21.26 21.98
N ARG A 689 15.05 -21.26 22.02
CA ARG A 689 15.81 -20.35 22.90
C ARG A 689 15.78 -18.91 22.41
N ASN A 690 15.82 -18.71 21.09
CA ASN A 690 15.96 -17.39 20.45
C ASN A 690 14.67 -16.90 19.79
N ARG A 691 13.51 -17.16 20.42
CA ARG A 691 12.19 -16.75 19.88
C ARG A 691 12.04 -15.23 19.71
N GLU A 692 12.77 -14.45 20.50
CA GLU A 692 12.82 -12.99 20.43
C GLU A 692 13.30 -12.48 19.06
N PHE A 693 14.06 -13.31 18.33
CA PHE A 693 14.48 -13.09 16.95
C PHE A 693 13.58 -13.82 15.94
N TRP A 694 13.36 -15.13 16.16
CA TRP A 694 12.68 -15.98 15.17
C TRP A 694 11.19 -15.70 15.02
N SER A 695 10.51 -15.24 16.07
CA SER A 695 9.09 -14.88 15.96
C SER A 695 8.86 -13.62 15.11
N PRO A 696 9.58 -12.49 15.32
CA PRO A 696 9.56 -11.37 14.37
C PRO A 696 9.99 -11.76 12.95
N TRP A 697 10.98 -12.66 12.81
CA TRP A 697 11.39 -13.17 11.51
C TRP A 697 10.24 -13.90 10.80
N LEU A 698 9.56 -14.84 11.47
CA LEU A 698 8.41 -15.54 10.90
C LEU A 698 7.28 -14.57 10.54
N TYR A 699 7.00 -13.57 11.39
CA TYR A 699 6.06 -12.51 11.07
C TYR A 699 6.39 -11.82 9.74
N LEU A 700 7.66 -11.46 9.52
CA LEU A 700 8.11 -10.82 8.28
C LEU A 700 7.89 -11.71 7.06
N GLN A 701 8.25 -12.99 7.16
CA GLN A 701 8.08 -13.96 6.07
C GLN A 701 6.60 -14.16 5.73
N PHE A 702 5.74 -14.43 6.72
CA PHE A 702 4.31 -14.62 6.50
C PHE A 702 3.63 -13.35 5.97
N SER A 703 3.95 -12.19 6.53
CA SER A 703 3.36 -10.92 6.10
C SER A 703 3.79 -10.53 4.68
N TYR A 704 5.04 -10.76 4.30
CA TYR A 704 5.52 -10.54 2.93
C TYR A 704 4.68 -11.29 1.89
N HIS A 705 4.51 -12.60 2.06
CA HIS A 705 3.69 -13.39 1.15
C HIS A 705 2.20 -13.01 1.23
N ALA A 706 1.71 -12.57 2.40
CA ALA A 706 0.35 -12.08 2.54
C ALA A 706 0.11 -10.77 1.76
N VAL A 707 1.07 -9.83 1.73
CA VAL A 707 0.94 -8.59 0.93
C VAL A 707 0.77 -8.93 -0.54
N HIS A 708 1.67 -9.75 -1.10
CA HIS A 708 1.57 -10.22 -2.48
C HIS A 708 0.26 -10.97 -2.75
N SER A 709 -0.17 -11.80 -1.79
CA SER A 709 -1.43 -12.55 -1.87
C SER A 709 -2.65 -11.61 -1.96
N VAL A 710 -2.71 -10.55 -1.14
CA VAL A 710 -3.79 -9.56 -1.17
C VAL A 710 -3.78 -8.75 -2.46
N LEU A 711 -2.63 -8.23 -2.89
CA LEU A 711 -2.54 -7.40 -4.11
C LEU A 711 -2.99 -8.15 -5.37
N ASN A 712 -2.78 -9.47 -5.39
CA ASN A 712 -3.12 -10.34 -6.51
C ASN A 712 -4.38 -11.20 -6.27
N HIS A 713 -5.11 -10.95 -5.18
CA HIS A 713 -6.21 -11.81 -4.77
C HIS A 713 -7.34 -11.79 -5.82
N PRO A 714 -7.74 -12.95 -6.41
CA PRO A 714 -8.71 -12.99 -7.51
C PRO A 714 -10.02 -12.26 -7.20
N PHE A 715 -10.55 -12.46 -5.99
CA PHE A 715 -11.75 -11.77 -5.50
C PHE A 715 -11.63 -10.24 -5.54
N LEU A 716 -10.54 -9.66 -4.99
CA LEU A 716 -10.39 -8.21 -4.86
C LEU A 716 -10.20 -7.52 -6.22
N LEU A 717 -9.73 -8.27 -7.21
CA LEU A 717 -9.61 -7.81 -8.59
C LEU A 717 -10.95 -7.91 -9.33
N SER A 718 -11.78 -8.92 -9.03
CA SER A 718 -13.05 -9.17 -9.72
C SER A 718 -14.29 -8.52 -9.07
N SER A 719 -14.27 -8.26 -7.76
CA SER A 719 -15.41 -7.74 -6.98
C SER A 719 -15.66 -6.24 -7.18
N ARG A 720 -14.91 -5.59 -8.07
CA ARG A 720 -14.96 -4.15 -8.29
C ARG A 720 -16.15 -3.79 -9.19
N PRO A 721 -16.96 -2.78 -8.82
CA PRO A 721 -18.02 -2.31 -9.69
C PRO A 721 -17.44 -1.66 -10.95
N PHE A 722 -17.52 -2.35 -12.09
CA PHE A 722 -17.22 -1.78 -13.42
C PHE A 722 -18.32 -0.78 -13.81
N ASN A 723 -18.37 0.36 -13.13
CA ASN A 723 -19.28 1.44 -13.49
C ASN A 723 -18.77 2.10 -14.77
N SER A 724 -19.60 2.02 -15.82
CA SER A 724 -19.45 2.63 -17.14
C SER A 724 -18.21 2.19 -17.94
N VAL A 725 -18.49 1.39 -18.98
CA VAL A 725 -17.58 0.80 -19.98
C VAL A 725 -16.96 -0.55 -19.56
N PRO A 726 -17.10 -1.58 -20.42
CA PRO A 726 -16.26 -2.76 -20.43
C PRO A 726 -14.76 -2.52 -20.44
N MET A 727 -14.16 -2.09 -19.33
CA MET A 727 -12.71 -2.14 -19.23
C MET A 727 -12.30 -3.59 -19.06
N THR A 728 -11.89 -4.21 -20.18
CA THR A 728 -11.31 -5.54 -20.17
C THR A 728 -9.99 -5.49 -19.41
N VAL A 729 -9.87 -6.36 -18.40
CA VAL A 729 -8.61 -6.54 -17.68
C VAL A 729 -7.55 -6.97 -18.71
N PRO A 730 -6.38 -6.30 -18.76
CA PRO A 730 -5.31 -6.72 -19.65
C PRO A 730 -4.94 -8.18 -19.40
N ASN A 731 -4.93 -9.01 -20.44
CA ASN A 731 -4.61 -10.43 -20.33
C ASN A 731 -3.24 -10.68 -19.68
N THR A 732 -2.26 -9.79 -19.92
CA THR A 732 -0.93 -9.84 -19.31
C THR A 732 -0.98 -9.60 -17.80
N PHE A 733 -1.78 -8.62 -17.36
CA PHE A 733 -1.98 -8.32 -15.94
C PHE A 733 -2.67 -9.49 -15.24
N TRP A 734 -3.80 -9.96 -15.78
CA TRP A 734 -4.55 -11.08 -15.19
C TRP A 734 -3.71 -12.34 -15.06
N LYS A 735 -2.97 -12.70 -16.12
CA LYS A 735 -2.08 -13.85 -16.14
C LYS A 735 -1.01 -13.75 -15.05
N THR A 736 -0.32 -12.61 -15.00
CA THR A 736 0.76 -12.39 -14.03
C THR A 736 0.22 -12.38 -12.60
N SER A 737 -0.93 -11.73 -12.38
CA SER A 737 -1.55 -11.65 -11.06
C SER A 737 -2.00 -13.02 -10.57
N SER A 738 -2.60 -13.84 -11.44
CA SER A 738 -2.94 -15.24 -11.12
C SER A 738 -1.69 -16.06 -10.75
N GLU A 739 -0.61 -15.96 -11.52
CA GLU A 739 0.67 -16.64 -11.21
C GLU A 739 1.23 -16.21 -9.84
N MET A 740 1.24 -14.90 -9.55
CA MET A 740 1.72 -14.36 -8.27
C MET A 740 0.83 -14.77 -7.10
N ALA A 741 -0.50 -14.75 -7.26
CA ALA A 741 -1.43 -15.17 -6.23
C ALA A 741 -1.21 -16.63 -5.82
N PHE A 742 -1.05 -17.54 -6.79
CA PHE A 742 -0.81 -18.95 -6.52
C PHE A 742 0.58 -19.21 -5.92
N LEU A 743 1.61 -18.50 -6.41
CA LEU A 743 2.98 -18.63 -5.91
C LEU A 743 3.06 -18.21 -4.44
N HIS A 744 2.60 -17.01 -4.09
CA HIS A 744 2.73 -16.50 -2.72
C HIS A 744 1.80 -17.20 -1.73
N SER A 745 0.59 -17.61 -2.14
CA SER A 745 -0.26 -18.43 -1.26
C SER A 745 0.33 -19.83 -1.04
N SER A 746 1.06 -20.38 -2.01
CA SER A 746 1.77 -21.66 -1.87
C SER A 746 2.98 -21.56 -0.93
N TRP A 747 3.73 -20.46 -1.01
CA TRP A 747 4.80 -20.16 -0.05
C TRP A 747 4.29 -20.09 1.39
N THR A 748 3.11 -19.49 1.62
CA THR A 748 2.48 -19.49 2.94
C THR A 748 2.23 -20.91 3.46
N ALA A 749 1.75 -21.82 2.62
CA ALA A 749 1.55 -23.22 3.01
C ALA A 749 2.88 -23.94 3.31
N ARG A 750 3.95 -23.58 2.60
CA ARG A 750 5.30 -24.09 2.86
C ARG A 750 5.90 -23.56 4.16
N LEU A 751 5.68 -22.29 4.49
CA LEU A 751 6.08 -21.74 5.79
C LEU A 751 5.39 -22.47 6.95
N ILE A 752 4.13 -22.91 6.76
CA ILE A 752 3.43 -23.78 7.71
C ILE A 752 4.15 -25.13 7.85
N ASP A 753 4.55 -25.77 6.74
CA ASP A 753 5.29 -27.03 6.79
C ASP A 753 6.62 -26.84 7.54
N MET A 754 7.36 -25.76 7.27
CA MET A 754 8.64 -25.47 7.94
C MET A 754 8.51 -25.36 9.46
N VAL A 755 7.53 -24.61 9.95
CA VAL A 755 7.33 -24.46 11.40
C VAL A 755 6.77 -25.72 12.03
N THR A 756 6.01 -26.51 11.27
CA THR A 756 5.51 -27.82 11.73
C THR A 756 6.66 -28.82 11.85
N GLU A 757 7.56 -28.87 10.88
CA GLU A 757 8.76 -29.74 10.89
C GLU A 757 9.70 -29.40 12.05
N LYS A 758 9.84 -28.11 12.37
CA LYS A 758 10.66 -27.63 13.50
C LYS A 758 9.96 -27.64 14.85
N ASP A 759 8.74 -28.14 14.93
CA ASP A 759 7.90 -28.10 16.14
C ASP A 759 7.88 -26.68 16.76
N TYR A 760 7.87 -25.66 15.90
CA TYR A 760 7.88 -24.26 16.30
C TYR A 760 6.44 -23.76 16.42
N GLN A 761 5.95 -23.69 17.65
CA GLN A 761 4.60 -23.20 17.92
C GLN A 761 4.51 -21.70 17.61
N ILE A 762 3.77 -21.33 16.56
CA ILE A 762 3.37 -19.95 16.28
C ILE A 762 2.23 -19.56 17.21
N SER A 763 2.31 -18.35 17.79
CA SER A 763 1.31 -17.82 18.70
C SER A 763 0.67 -16.51 18.23
N ASP A 764 1.17 -15.88 17.17
CA ASP A 764 0.64 -14.60 16.68
C ASP A 764 -0.68 -14.79 15.89
N PRO A 765 -1.82 -14.25 16.35
CA PRO A 765 -3.10 -14.35 15.64
C PRO A 765 -3.10 -13.64 14.28
N PHE A 766 -2.20 -12.67 14.06
CA PHE A 766 -2.03 -12.01 12.76
C PHE A 766 -1.48 -12.96 11.69
N ILE A 767 -0.59 -13.90 12.07
CA ILE A 767 -0.13 -14.94 11.15
C ILE A 767 -1.31 -15.86 10.77
N GLY A 768 -2.21 -16.15 11.71
CA GLY A 768 -3.46 -16.86 11.41
C GLY A 768 -4.32 -16.17 10.34
N TYR A 769 -4.42 -14.84 10.41
CA TYR A 769 -5.08 -14.03 9.38
C TYR A 769 -4.39 -14.13 8.01
N ASN A 770 -3.06 -13.99 7.96
CA ASN A 770 -2.28 -14.14 6.73
C ASN A 770 -2.51 -15.50 6.07
N VAL A 771 -2.57 -16.57 6.88
CA VAL A 771 -2.87 -17.92 6.41
C VAL A 771 -4.30 -18.06 5.92
N ALA A 772 -5.29 -17.42 6.56
CA ALA A 772 -6.66 -17.41 6.08
C ALA A 772 -6.81 -16.72 4.72
N VAL A 773 -6.08 -15.61 4.47
CA VAL A 773 -6.02 -14.97 3.15
C VAL A 773 -5.41 -15.91 2.09
N ALA A 774 -4.35 -16.66 2.44
CA ALA A 774 -3.81 -17.66 1.52
C ALA A 774 -4.82 -18.80 1.26
N ALA A 775 -5.57 -19.21 2.27
CA ALA A 775 -6.61 -20.24 2.15
C ALA A 775 -7.75 -19.79 1.21
N THR A 776 -8.19 -18.53 1.27
CA THR A 776 -9.21 -18.00 0.35
C THR A 776 -8.73 -18.02 -1.09
N ILE A 777 -7.43 -17.82 -1.35
CA ILE A 777 -6.84 -17.97 -2.69
C ILE A 777 -6.80 -19.45 -3.12
N HIS A 778 -6.33 -20.36 -2.26
CA HIS A 778 -6.32 -21.80 -2.58
C HIS A 778 -7.72 -22.33 -2.89
N LEU A 779 -8.76 -21.83 -2.22
CA LEU A 779 -10.15 -22.15 -2.54
C LEU A 779 -10.52 -21.86 -4.01
N TYR A 780 -10.03 -20.77 -4.60
CA TYR A 780 -10.22 -20.50 -6.04
C TYR A 780 -9.55 -21.57 -6.90
N TYR A 781 -8.32 -21.97 -6.56
CA TYR A 781 -7.54 -22.94 -7.34
C TYR A 781 -7.99 -24.40 -7.13
N CYS A 782 -8.78 -24.71 -6.10
CA CYS A 782 -9.47 -26.01 -5.96
C CYS A 782 -10.49 -26.31 -7.08
N ARG A 783 -10.73 -25.34 -7.97
CA ARG A 783 -11.55 -25.51 -9.18
C ARG A 783 -10.76 -25.28 -10.48
N ALA A 784 -9.42 -25.34 -10.40
CA ALA A 784 -8.57 -25.28 -11.57
C ALA A 784 -8.89 -26.40 -12.57
N ALA A 785 -8.69 -26.13 -13.87
CA ALA A 785 -8.90 -27.10 -14.94
C ALA A 785 -7.87 -28.24 -14.87
N ASP A 786 -6.57 -27.91 -14.72
CA ASP A 786 -5.49 -28.87 -14.46
C ASP A 786 -5.69 -29.57 -13.11
N SER A 787 -5.71 -30.89 -13.13
CA SER A 787 -5.89 -31.72 -11.95
C SER A 787 -4.73 -31.62 -10.96
N ARG A 788 -3.50 -31.35 -11.41
CA ARG A 788 -2.32 -31.18 -10.54
C ARG A 788 -2.46 -29.94 -9.68
N VAL A 789 -2.71 -28.79 -10.32
CA VAL A 789 -2.94 -27.51 -9.64
C VAL A 789 -4.13 -27.61 -8.68
N ARG A 790 -5.21 -28.28 -9.09
CA ARG A 790 -6.38 -28.51 -8.25
C ARG A 790 -6.07 -29.35 -7.01
N ASN A 791 -5.48 -30.54 -7.19
CA ASN A 791 -5.16 -31.44 -6.08
C ASN A 791 -4.16 -30.80 -5.10
N SER A 792 -3.21 -30.03 -5.65
CA SER A 792 -2.26 -29.25 -4.89
C SER A 792 -2.94 -28.17 -4.04
N ALA A 793 -3.82 -27.37 -4.65
CA ALA A 793 -4.58 -26.34 -3.96
C ALA A 793 -5.49 -26.94 -2.87
N GLU A 794 -6.11 -28.10 -3.10
CA GLU A 794 -6.90 -28.81 -2.10
C GLU A 794 -6.05 -29.22 -0.89
N THR A 795 -4.84 -29.74 -1.14
CA THR A 795 -3.89 -30.10 -0.09
C THR A 795 -3.45 -28.87 0.71
N LYS A 796 -3.08 -27.79 0.03
CA LYS A 796 -2.64 -26.54 0.66
C LYS A 796 -3.78 -25.84 1.42
N LEU A 797 -4.99 -25.87 0.90
CA LEU A 797 -6.20 -25.39 1.58
C LEU A 797 -6.41 -26.14 2.90
N ALA A 798 -6.34 -27.48 2.88
CA ALA A 798 -6.48 -28.29 4.08
C ALA A 798 -5.41 -27.98 5.14
N LYS A 799 -4.15 -27.76 4.70
CA LYS A 799 -3.07 -27.31 5.60
C LYS A 799 -3.38 -25.96 6.24
N CYS A 800 -3.80 -24.98 5.44
CA CYS A 800 -4.15 -23.65 5.94
C CYS A 800 -5.31 -23.72 6.94
N MET A 801 -6.37 -24.49 6.63
CA MET A 801 -7.51 -24.72 7.52
C MET A 801 -7.07 -25.26 8.88
N LYS A 802 -6.28 -26.33 8.89
CA LYS A 802 -5.78 -26.98 10.10
C LYS A 802 -4.89 -26.05 10.93
N PHE A 803 -4.08 -25.22 10.27
CA PHE A 803 -3.24 -24.25 10.97
C PHE A 803 -4.06 -23.16 11.68
N VAL A 804 -5.05 -22.59 11.01
CA VAL A 804 -5.94 -21.57 11.60
C VAL A 804 -6.80 -22.18 12.72
N GLU A 805 -7.25 -23.43 12.55
CA GLU A 805 -7.94 -24.19 13.61
C GLU A 805 -7.08 -24.34 14.86
N GLY A 806 -5.80 -24.72 14.69
CA GLY A 806 -4.83 -24.84 15.78
C GLY A 806 -4.65 -23.53 16.57
N LEU A 807 -4.50 -22.40 15.88
CA LEU A 807 -4.48 -21.08 16.53
C LEU A 807 -5.84 -20.74 17.19
N GLY A 808 -6.94 -21.19 16.60
CA GLY A 808 -8.30 -21.04 17.13
C GLY A 808 -8.55 -21.77 18.46
N MET A 809 -7.69 -22.73 18.84
CA MET A 809 -7.75 -23.34 20.17
C MET A 809 -7.38 -22.35 21.28
N VAL A 810 -6.45 -21.44 20.99
CA VAL A 810 -6.00 -20.41 21.94
C VAL A 810 -6.75 -19.11 21.73
N TRP A 811 -6.91 -18.66 20.48
CA TRP A 811 -7.41 -17.32 20.15
C TRP A 811 -8.84 -17.34 19.61
N PRO A 812 -9.82 -16.73 20.31
CA PRO A 812 -11.20 -16.67 19.84
C PRO A 812 -11.39 -16.02 18.47
N VAL A 813 -10.58 -15.02 18.13
CA VAL A 813 -10.61 -14.36 16.81
C VAL A 813 -10.22 -15.34 15.69
N CYS A 814 -9.19 -16.17 15.89
CA CYS A 814 -8.78 -17.19 14.91
C CYS A 814 -9.81 -18.30 14.79
N ARG A 815 -10.49 -18.66 15.90
CA ARG A 815 -11.60 -19.62 15.87
C ARG A 815 -12.76 -19.13 15.00
N LEU A 816 -13.18 -17.88 15.18
CA LEU A 816 -14.22 -17.28 14.34
C LEU A 816 -13.81 -17.24 12.87
N MET A 817 -12.55 -16.90 12.59
CA MET A 817 -12.01 -16.89 11.24
C MET A 817 -12.02 -18.29 10.59
N HIS A 818 -11.64 -19.32 11.34
CA HIS A 818 -11.74 -20.71 10.89
C HIS A 818 -13.20 -21.12 10.62
N GLU A 819 -14.14 -20.78 11.51
CA GLU A 819 -15.57 -21.02 11.31
C GLU A 819 -16.08 -20.37 10.02
N LYS A 820 -15.74 -19.09 9.80
CA LYS A 820 -16.12 -18.35 8.58
C LYS A 820 -15.50 -18.92 7.31
N LEU A 821 -14.24 -19.31 7.38
CA LEU A 821 -13.53 -19.96 6.28
C LEU A 821 -14.15 -21.34 5.97
N ALA A 822 -14.52 -22.11 6.99
CA ALA A 822 -15.22 -23.39 6.82
C ALA A 822 -16.61 -23.19 6.19
N GLU A 823 -17.38 -22.20 6.62
CA GLU A 823 -18.66 -21.81 6.01
C GLU A 823 -18.47 -21.44 4.53
N LEU A 824 -17.45 -20.64 4.21
CA LEU A 824 -17.14 -20.22 2.84
C LEU A 824 -16.76 -21.41 1.95
N VAL A 825 -15.90 -22.30 2.45
CA VAL A 825 -15.53 -23.55 1.77
C VAL A 825 -16.80 -24.37 1.52
N GLN A 826 -17.62 -24.64 2.53
CA GLN A 826 -18.86 -25.41 2.36
C GLN A 826 -19.80 -24.79 1.32
N SER A 827 -19.97 -23.46 1.32
CA SER A 827 -20.76 -22.74 0.33
C SER A 827 -20.25 -22.96 -1.10
N ALA A 828 -18.92 -22.86 -1.29
CA ALA A 828 -18.25 -23.05 -2.57
C ALA A 828 -18.33 -24.48 -3.14
N PHE A 829 -18.46 -25.49 -2.27
CA PHE A 829 -18.51 -26.90 -2.67
C PHE A 829 -19.94 -27.49 -2.74
N ASN A 830 -20.93 -26.93 -2.03
CA ASN A 830 -22.28 -27.51 -1.91
C ASN A 830 -23.29 -27.11 -3.00
N SER A 831 -22.99 -26.12 -3.86
CA SER A 831 -23.91 -25.69 -4.94
C SER A 831 -24.24 -26.78 -5.98
N ASN A 832 -23.54 -27.92 -5.95
CA ASN A 832 -23.66 -29.02 -6.92
C ASN A 832 -24.68 -30.13 -6.56
N LYS A 833 -25.37 -30.09 -5.41
CA LYS A 833 -26.26 -31.19 -4.99
C LYS A 833 -27.73 -31.06 -5.40
N GLN A 834 -28.16 -29.96 -6.04
CA GLN A 834 -29.59 -29.71 -6.33
C GLN A 834 -30.05 -29.95 -7.77
N SER A 835 -29.15 -30.21 -8.73
CA SER A 835 -29.53 -30.57 -10.10
C SER A 835 -29.18 -32.02 -10.39
N GLY A 836 -30.15 -32.91 -10.19
CA GLY A 836 -30.13 -34.21 -10.86
C GLY A 836 -30.11 -34.01 -12.37
N ASP A 837 -29.35 -34.85 -13.06
CA ASP A 837 -29.21 -34.93 -14.52
C ASP A 837 -28.34 -33.86 -15.20
N GLN A 838 -27.01 -34.06 -15.17
CA GLN A 838 -26.12 -34.19 -16.34
C GLN A 838 -24.66 -34.01 -15.90
N GLU A 839 -23.82 -34.99 -16.24
CA GLU A 839 -22.38 -35.06 -15.97
C GLU A 839 -21.61 -34.11 -16.92
N GLY A 840 -21.87 -32.80 -16.80
CA GLY A 840 -21.38 -31.75 -17.69
C GLY A 840 -20.74 -30.59 -16.94
N ASN A 841 -19.42 -30.66 -16.74
CA ASN A 841 -18.46 -29.54 -16.89
C ASN A 841 -18.75 -28.15 -16.24
N PHE A 842 -19.47 -28.04 -15.12
CA PHE A 842 -19.60 -26.75 -14.43
C PHE A 842 -18.37 -26.47 -13.54
N ARG A 843 -17.49 -25.61 -14.05
CA ARG A 843 -16.22 -25.13 -13.45
C ARG A 843 -16.38 -23.83 -12.64
N THR A 844 -17.57 -23.57 -12.13
CA THR A 844 -17.94 -22.34 -11.41
C THR A 844 -17.72 -22.49 -9.90
N VAL A 845 -17.04 -21.53 -9.26
CA VAL A 845 -17.06 -21.40 -7.79
C VAL A 845 -18.17 -20.42 -7.45
N SER A 846 -19.11 -20.87 -6.61
CA SER A 846 -20.07 -19.98 -5.97
C SER A 846 -19.42 -19.39 -4.71
N ILE A 847 -19.15 -18.09 -4.71
CA ILE A 847 -18.47 -17.43 -3.59
C ILE A 847 -19.47 -16.54 -2.87
N ASN A 848 -19.66 -16.82 -1.58
CA ASN A 848 -20.42 -15.94 -0.71
C ASN A 848 -19.59 -14.68 -0.44
N ILE A 849 -20.03 -13.55 -1.00
CA ILE A 849 -19.34 -12.26 -0.92
C ILE A 849 -19.18 -11.79 0.53
N ALA A 850 -20.24 -11.93 1.34
CA ALA A 850 -20.24 -11.47 2.72
C ALA A 850 -19.21 -12.23 3.56
N LEU A 851 -19.14 -13.56 3.41
CA LEU A 851 -18.14 -14.39 4.09
C LEU A 851 -16.72 -14.08 3.62
N MET A 852 -16.52 -13.78 2.33
CA MET A 852 -15.21 -13.38 1.81
C MET A 852 -14.76 -12.03 2.42
N TRP A 853 -15.63 -11.03 2.49
CA TRP A 853 -15.31 -9.75 3.13
C TRP A 853 -15.10 -9.87 4.64
N ASP A 854 -15.88 -10.71 5.32
CA ASP A 854 -15.67 -11.00 6.75
C ASP A 854 -14.25 -11.54 7.01
N ILE A 855 -13.73 -12.41 6.14
CA ILE A 855 -12.38 -12.97 6.26
C ILE A 855 -11.31 -11.94 5.88
N LEU A 856 -11.49 -11.20 4.78
CA LEU A 856 -10.49 -10.26 4.27
C LEU A 856 -10.39 -8.96 5.07
N ASP A 857 -11.48 -8.41 5.63
CA ASP A 857 -11.45 -7.22 6.49
C ASP A 857 -11.32 -7.59 7.98
N TYR A 858 -10.11 -8.01 8.36
CA TYR A 858 -9.79 -8.50 9.71
C TYR A 858 -10.14 -7.54 10.85
N ALA A 859 -10.05 -6.22 10.62
CA ALA A 859 -10.39 -5.22 11.63
C ALA A 859 -11.91 -5.10 11.85
N SER A 860 -12.72 -5.44 10.84
CA SER A 860 -14.19 -5.48 10.94
C SER A 860 -14.74 -6.85 11.30
N LEU A 861 -13.89 -7.89 11.34
CA LEU A 861 -14.26 -9.26 11.69
C LEU A 861 -14.92 -9.29 13.08
N GLY A 862 -16.25 -9.44 13.09
CA GLY A 862 -17.04 -9.51 14.32
C GLY A 862 -17.72 -8.22 14.79
N ARG A 863 -17.99 -7.24 13.90
CA ARG A 863 -18.85 -6.05 14.16
C ARG A 863 -20.26 -6.32 14.73
N ARG A 864 -20.64 -7.58 15.03
CA ARG A 864 -21.92 -7.88 15.68
C ARG A 864 -21.83 -7.52 17.16
N PRO A 865 -22.70 -6.62 17.68
CA PRO A 865 -22.75 -6.33 19.11
C PRO A 865 -22.97 -7.63 19.88
N GLN A 866 -22.16 -7.83 20.92
CA GLN A 866 -22.41 -8.92 21.85
C GLN A 866 -23.75 -8.62 22.55
N LYS A 867 -24.79 -9.45 22.31
CA LYS A 867 -26.11 -9.37 22.97
C LYS A 867 -26.05 -9.52 24.50
N SER A 868 -24.85 -9.65 25.07
CA SER A 868 -24.57 -9.84 26.50
C SER A 868 -24.68 -8.56 27.34
N GLY A 869 -24.93 -7.38 26.74
CA GLY A 869 -24.99 -6.10 27.47
C GLY A 869 -23.65 -5.68 28.09
N ARG A 870 -22.53 -6.21 27.58
CA ARG A 870 -21.17 -5.99 28.11
C ARG A 870 -20.28 -5.09 27.23
N GLY A 871 -20.80 -4.58 26.12
CA GLY A 871 -20.10 -3.58 25.30
C GLY A 871 -20.04 -2.21 25.98
N ILE A 872 -19.17 -1.32 25.50
CA ILE A 872 -19.09 0.06 26.02
C ILE A 872 -20.37 0.87 25.76
N PHE A 873 -21.11 0.52 24.71
CA PHE A 873 -22.37 1.17 24.37
C PHE A 873 -23.55 0.34 24.88
N ASP A 874 -24.58 1.04 25.36
CA ASP A 874 -25.87 0.42 25.61
C ASP A 874 -26.39 -0.17 24.28
N PRO A 875 -26.96 -1.40 24.29
CA PRO A 875 -27.50 -2.02 23.08
C PRO A 875 -28.53 -1.13 22.34
N THR A 876 -29.21 -0.21 23.04
CA THR A 876 -30.17 0.74 22.44
C THR A 876 -29.52 1.93 21.73
N PHE A 877 -28.24 2.21 22.01
CA PHE A 877 -27.50 3.35 21.45
C PHE A 877 -26.91 3.04 20.05
N VAL A 878 -26.65 1.76 19.78
CA VAL A 878 -26.21 1.31 18.46
C VAL A 878 -27.46 0.94 17.66
N GLN A 879 -27.89 1.81 16.74
CA GLN A 879 -28.89 1.41 15.75
C GLN A 879 -28.30 0.28 14.90
N GLU A 880 -28.81 -0.94 15.10
CA GLU A 880 -28.73 -1.95 14.06
C GLU A 880 -29.39 -1.32 12.83
N LYS A 881 -28.69 -1.25 11.69
CA LYS A 881 -29.42 -1.14 10.43
C LYS A 881 -30.30 -2.38 10.43
N ASP A 882 -31.62 -2.18 10.48
CA ASP A 882 -32.58 -3.25 10.30
C ASP A 882 -32.10 -4.11 9.13
N GLU A 883 -32.04 -5.42 9.37
CA GLU A 883 -31.87 -6.42 8.32
C GLU A 883 -33.03 -6.24 7.32
N GLU A 884 -32.94 -5.25 6.42
CA GLU A 884 -33.32 -5.54 5.04
C GLU A 884 -32.51 -6.79 4.73
N GLU A 885 -33.19 -7.95 4.61
CA GLU A 885 -32.61 -9.22 4.21
C GLU A 885 -31.47 -8.90 3.23
N GLU A 886 -30.22 -8.95 3.69
CA GLU A 886 -29.07 -8.81 2.80
C GLU A 886 -29.24 -10.02 1.89
N ASP A 887 -29.88 -9.79 0.74
CA ASP A 887 -30.13 -10.78 -0.30
C ASP A 887 -28.82 -11.56 -0.40
N GLU A 888 -28.82 -12.84 -0.02
CA GLU A 888 -27.62 -13.65 0.12
C GLU A 888 -26.91 -13.69 -1.25
N HIS A 889 -26.00 -12.74 -1.47
CA HIS A 889 -25.42 -12.47 -2.77
C HIS A 889 -24.25 -13.43 -2.97
N THR A 890 -24.56 -14.63 -3.45
CA THR A 890 -23.57 -15.49 -4.10
C THR A 890 -23.27 -14.96 -5.50
N VAL A 891 -22.02 -14.61 -5.76
CA VAL A 891 -21.54 -14.40 -7.14
C VAL A 891 -21.02 -15.73 -7.66
N GLU A 892 -21.63 -16.20 -8.73
CA GLU A 892 -21.07 -17.28 -9.54
C GLU A 892 -19.90 -16.70 -10.34
N THR A 893 -18.69 -16.91 -9.83
CA THR A 893 -17.50 -16.56 -10.61
C THR A 893 -17.17 -17.76 -11.49
N GLN A 894 -17.38 -17.62 -12.80
CA GLN A 894 -16.76 -18.55 -13.75
C GLN A 894 -15.25 -18.41 -13.60
N ILE A 895 -14.59 -19.48 -13.15
CA ILE A 895 -13.14 -19.50 -13.22
C ILE A 895 -12.80 -19.63 -14.70
N PHE A 896 -12.34 -18.52 -15.28
CA PHE A 896 -11.78 -18.51 -16.62
C PHE A 896 -10.41 -19.17 -16.62
N HIS A 897 -10.40 -20.49 -16.46
CA HIS A 897 -9.40 -21.37 -17.02
C HIS A 897 -10.02 -22.01 -18.26
N ARG A 898 -10.29 -21.18 -19.28
CA ARG A 898 -10.41 -21.69 -20.65
C ARG A 898 -9.01 -21.60 -21.27
N PRO A 899 -8.29 -22.73 -21.40
CA PRO A 899 -7.25 -22.81 -22.40
C PRO A 899 -7.99 -22.73 -23.74
N MET A 900 -7.63 -21.75 -24.56
CA MET A 900 -8.13 -21.55 -25.91
C MET A 900 -9.62 -21.13 -26.02
N ALA A 901 -9.87 -19.83 -26.17
CA ALA A 901 -10.50 -19.46 -27.43
C ALA A 901 -9.48 -19.82 -28.51
N GLU A 902 -9.85 -20.48 -29.60
CA GLU A 902 -9.01 -20.47 -30.79
C GLU A 902 -8.80 -19.00 -31.14
N VAL A 903 -7.67 -18.45 -30.71
CA VAL A 903 -7.28 -17.11 -31.07
C VAL A 903 -7.06 -17.21 -32.57
N ASP A 904 -8.01 -16.68 -33.34
CA ASP A 904 -7.83 -16.58 -34.78
C ASP A 904 -6.63 -15.66 -35.02
N THR A 905 -5.46 -16.29 -35.16
CA THR A 905 -4.19 -15.58 -35.39
C THR A 905 -4.19 -14.79 -36.69
N SER A 906 -5.19 -14.99 -37.57
CA SER A 906 -5.37 -14.18 -38.76
C SER A 906 -5.83 -12.74 -38.45
N ASN A 907 -6.30 -12.45 -37.23
CA ASN A 907 -6.70 -11.11 -36.78
C ASN A 907 -5.77 -10.47 -35.73
N GLY A 908 -4.66 -11.13 -35.36
CA GLY A 908 -3.73 -10.61 -34.34
C GLY A 908 -4.15 -10.86 -32.88
N GLY A 909 -5.17 -11.68 -32.65
CA GLY A 909 -5.59 -12.16 -31.33
C GLY A 909 -6.36 -11.18 -30.46
N GLN A 910 -7.21 -10.37 -31.09
CA GLN A 910 -7.98 -9.29 -30.45
C GLN A 910 -9.38 -9.69 -29.94
N GLU A 911 -9.70 -10.99 -29.85
CA GLU A 911 -11.00 -11.38 -29.28
C GLU A 911 -11.10 -11.05 -27.79
N LEU A 912 -12.19 -10.37 -27.41
CA LEU A 912 -12.53 -10.04 -26.03
C LEU A 912 -12.95 -11.32 -25.28
N PRO A 913 -12.55 -11.52 -24.01
CA PRO A 913 -13.10 -12.60 -23.19
C PRO A 913 -14.62 -12.42 -23.05
N PRO A 914 -15.42 -13.52 -23.02
CA PRO A 914 -16.85 -13.41 -22.81
C PRO A 914 -17.12 -12.81 -21.42
N TYR A 915 -18.06 -11.87 -21.40
CA TYR A 915 -18.54 -11.20 -20.20
C TYR A 915 -19.08 -12.19 -19.16
N SER A 916 -18.83 -11.93 -17.88
CA SER A 916 -19.64 -12.50 -16.79
C SER A 916 -21.07 -12.03 -17.00
N ASP A 917 -22.00 -12.96 -17.20
CA ASP A 917 -23.42 -12.63 -17.11
C ASP A 917 -23.73 -12.04 -15.73
N LEU A 918 -24.64 -11.06 -15.72
CA LEU A 918 -25.10 -10.33 -14.54
C LEU A 918 -25.49 -11.28 -13.39
N ALA A 919 -25.26 -10.82 -12.16
CA ALA A 919 -25.67 -11.47 -10.92
C ALA A 919 -27.05 -12.16 -11.03
N VAL A 920 -27.08 -13.49 -10.91
CA VAL A 920 -28.33 -14.24 -10.92
C VAL A 920 -29.00 -14.11 -9.57
N ARG A 921 -30.00 -13.21 -9.48
CA ARG A 921 -30.86 -13.07 -8.30
C ARG A 921 -31.76 -14.30 -8.18
N ARG A 922 -31.38 -15.30 -7.37
CA ARG A 922 -32.25 -16.46 -7.09
C ARG A 922 -33.43 -16.04 -6.22
N ARG A 923 -34.60 -15.79 -6.84
CA ARG A 923 -35.87 -15.58 -6.12
C ARG A 923 -36.43 -16.91 -5.62
N ASN A 924 -36.64 -17.03 -4.32
CA ASN A 924 -37.43 -18.11 -3.71
C ASN A 924 -38.89 -18.05 -4.23
N PRO A 925 -39.45 -19.13 -4.82
CA PRO A 925 -40.80 -19.12 -5.35
C PRO A 925 -41.83 -19.44 -4.24
N ARG A 926 -42.08 -18.51 -3.32
CA ARG A 926 -43.27 -18.57 -2.45
C ARG A 926 -43.80 -17.17 -2.11
N ARG A 927 -44.71 -16.66 -2.95
CA ARG A 927 -45.99 -16.01 -2.59
C ARG A 927 -46.50 -15.15 -3.76
N ARG A 928 -47.51 -15.64 -4.47
CA ARG A 928 -48.50 -14.77 -5.13
C ARG A 928 -49.50 -14.35 -4.05
N GLN A 929 -49.58 -13.06 -3.75
CA GLN A 929 -50.71 -12.49 -3.04
C GLN A 929 -51.86 -12.19 -4.01
N GLY A 930 -53.06 -12.47 -3.53
CA GLY A 930 -54.34 -11.93 -3.97
C GLY A 930 -55.39 -12.67 -3.15
N GLY A 931 -56.28 -12.07 -2.39
CA GLY A 931 -56.61 -10.70 -2.07
C GLY A 931 -57.93 -10.79 -1.28
N ASN A 932 -58.04 -10.04 -0.18
CA ASN A 932 -59.25 -9.71 0.59
C ASN A 932 -60.34 -10.76 0.88
N GLY A 933 -60.56 -11.01 2.18
CA GLY A 933 -61.77 -11.60 2.74
C GLY A 933 -61.82 -11.49 4.26
N HIS A 934 -62.78 -10.73 4.77
CA HIS A 934 -63.01 -10.29 6.16
C HIS A 934 -63.43 -11.39 7.17
N VAL A 935 -63.16 -11.11 8.48
CA VAL A 935 -64.00 -11.36 9.70
C VAL A 935 -63.88 -12.75 10.42
N VAL A 936 -63.20 -12.88 11.59
CA VAL A 936 -63.65 -12.78 13.05
C VAL A 936 -63.44 -14.16 13.78
N PRO A 937 -63.31 -14.31 15.14
CA PRO A 937 -62.03 -14.59 15.81
C PRO A 937 -62.03 -15.86 16.72
N ALA A 938 -60.90 -16.08 17.40
CA ALA A 938 -60.67 -16.76 18.69
C ALA A 938 -61.05 -18.26 18.88
N GLU A 939 -60.08 -19.08 19.32
CA GLU A 939 -60.02 -19.64 20.70
C GLU A 939 -58.80 -20.59 20.90
N ASP A 940 -58.08 -20.33 22.01
CA ASP A 940 -57.31 -21.18 22.93
C ASP A 940 -56.58 -22.49 22.54
N GLY A 941 -55.23 -22.41 22.53
CA GLY A 941 -54.22 -23.30 23.20
C GLY A 941 -54.11 -24.80 22.86
N PRO A 942 -53.13 -25.56 23.41
CA PRO A 942 -51.85 -25.17 24.02
C PRO A 942 -50.61 -25.94 23.45
N SER A 943 -49.43 -25.37 23.72
CA SER A 943 -48.08 -25.96 23.86
C SER A 943 -47.85 -27.47 23.62
N SER A 944 -46.79 -27.83 22.88
CA SER A 944 -45.76 -28.79 23.36
C SER A 944 -44.55 -28.96 22.44
N GLN A 945 -43.38 -28.91 23.09
CA GLN A 945 -42.13 -29.69 22.87
C GLN A 945 -41.16 -29.32 21.73
N GLN A 946 -40.10 -28.61 22.13
CA GLN A 946 -38.78 -28.61 21.49
C GLN A 946 -38.10 -29.99 21.62
N GLN A 947 -37.60 -30.50 20.51
CA GLN A 947 -36.55 -31.53 20.48
C GLN A 947 -35.27 -30.91 19.91
N ASN A 948 -34.19 -31.01 20.70
CA ASN A 948 -32.81 -30.76 20.31
C ASN A 948 -32.39 -31.74 19.20
N GLN A 949 -31.79 -31.23 18.13
CA GLN A 949 -30.90 -31.99 17.25
C GLN A 949 -29.53 -31.32 17.22
N GLN A 950 -28.53 -32.05 17.72
CA GLN A 950 -27.10 -31.80 17.51
C GLN A 950 -26.75 -32.17 16.06
N SER A 951 -26.03 -31.29 15.35
CA SER A 951 -25.53 -31.52 14.00
C SER A 951 -24.20 -32.28 14.02
N GLU A 952 -24.15 -33.41 13.32
CA GLU A 952 -22.95 -34.22 13.06
C GLU A 952 -22.02 -33.52 12.06
N ILE A 953 -20.72 -33.48 12.38
CA ILE A 953 -19.62 -32.99 11.52
C ILE A 953 -19.16 -34.17 10.63
N ALA A 954 -19.07 -33.94 9.32
CA ALA A 954 -18.66 -34.94 8.34
C ALA A 954 -17.13 -35.14 8.33
N ASN A 955 -16.70 -36.41 8.44
CA ASN A 955 -15.30 -36.84 8.31
C ASN A 955 -14.82 -36.82 6.86
N TRP A 956 -13.60 -36.33 6.63
CA TRP A 956 -12.85 -36.43 5.37
C TRP A 956 -12.06 -37.75 5.30
N PRO A 957 -11.85 -38.36 4.11
CA PRO A 957 -11.09 -39.59 3.98
C PRO A 957 -9.57 -39.35 3.98
N GLU A 958 -8.82 -40.16 4.73
CA GLU A 958 -7.34 -40.16 4.75
C GLU A 958 -6.73 -40.59 3.40
N PRO A 959 -5.57 -40.03 2.99
CA PRO A 959 -4.92 -40.40 1.73
C PRO A 959 -4.14 -41.74 1.83
N PRO A 960 -4.00 -42.49 0.71
CA PRO A 960 -3.38 -43.81 0.72
C PRO A 960 -1.85 -43.76 0.73
N ILE A 961 -1.25 -44.67 1.50
CA ILE A 961 0.19 -44.98 1.56
C ILE A 961 0.54 -45.96 0.44
N LEU A 962 1.51 -45.62 -0.42
CA LEU A 962 2.27 -46.49 -1.34
C LEU A 962 3.43 -45.64 -1.88
N GLY A 963 4.71 -46.02 -1.95
CA GLY A 963 5.44 -47.26 -1.72
C GLY A 963 6.76 -47.16 -2.51
N ASN A 964 7.89 -47.46 -1.88
CA ASN A 964 9.26 -47.44 -2.44
C ASN A 964 9.36 -47.89 -3.91
N THR A 965 9.87 -47.04 -4.80
CA THR A 965 10.69 -47.47 -5.95
C THR A 965 11.78 -46.44 -6.26
N SER A 966 13.03 -46.90 -6.18
CA SER A 966 14.25 -46.23 -6.61
C SER A 966 14.45 -46.47 -8.11
N ILE A 967 14.87 -45.45 -8.87
CA ILE A 967 15.90 -45.51 -9.93
C ILE A 967 16.30 -44.07 -10.27
N MET A 968 17.57 -43.74 -10.02
CA MET A 968 18.28 -42.62 -10.64
C MET A 968 18.44 -42.91 -12.14
N ASP A 969 18.16 -41.93 -12.99
CA ASP A 969 19.09 -41.58 -14.06
C ASP A 969 18.96 -40.09 -14.38
N ALA A 970 20.05 -39.37 -14.22
CA ALA A 970 20.16 -37.96 -14.49
C ALA A 970 20.70 -37.79 -15.91
N THR A 971 19.99 -37.07 -16.78
CA THR A 971 20.54 -36.13 -17.77
C THR A 971 19.44 -35.58 -18.67
N HIS A 972 19.58 -34.28 -18.99
CA HIS A 972 18.85 -33.49 -19.98
C HIS A 972 17.65 -32.70 -19.48
N ASP A 973 17.99 -31.55 -18.89
CA ASP A 973 17.11 -30.39 -18.77
C ASP A 973 17.42 -29.39 -19.90
N SER A 974 16.38 -28.94 -20.60
CA SER A 974 16.44 -28.18 -21.86
C SER A 974 16.31 -26.66 -21.69
N LEU A 975 16.58 -26.12 -20.51
CA LEU A 975 16.55 -24.67 -20.23
C LEU A 975 17.92 -24.03 -19.97
N PHE A 976 19.02 -24.78 -20.17
CA PHE A 976 20.39 -24.25 -20.15
C PHE A 976 21.11 -24.43 -21.49
N GLN A 977 20.73 -23.65 -22.50
CA GLN A 977 21.63 -23.30 -23.61
C GLN A 977 21.35 -21.87 -24.06
N LEU A 978 22.03 -20.91 -23.44
CA LEU A 978 22.52 -19.68 -24.08
C LEU A 978 23.41 -18.91 -23.09
N LEU A 979 24.59 -19.46 -22.76
CA LEU A 979 25.78 -18.69 -22.37
C LEU A 979 27.03 -19.52 -22.73
N ASP A 980 27.98 -18.86 -23.38
CA ASP A 980 29.19 -19.39 -24.01
C ASP A 980 30.19 -19.93 -22.97
N HIS A 981 30.56 -21.21 -23.06
CA HIS A 981 31.44 -21.91 -22.11
C HIS A 981 32.94 -21.66 -22.39
N GLY A 982 33.36 -20.40 -22.55
CA GLY A 982 34.71 -20.07 -22.99
C GLY A 982 35.43 -18.87 -22.36
N SER A 983 34.87 -18.17 -21.38
CA SER A 983 35.51 -16.96 -20.81
C SER A 983 35.78 -17.06 -19.30
N PRO A 984 37.01 -16.82 -18.81
CA PRO A 984 37.39 -17.01 -17.41
C PRO A 984 36.98 -15.86 -16.47
N TYR A 985 36.01 -15.03 -16.84
CA TYR A 985 35.65 -13.83 -16.06
C TYR A 985 34.14 -13.64 -15.90
N PHE A 986 33.41 -14.54 -15.23
CA PHE A 986 32.09 -14.20 -14.65
C PHE A 986 31.75 -15.17 -13.50
N LEU A 987 31.97 -14.71 -12.26
CA LEU A 987 31.43 -15.28 -11.02
C LEU A 987 30.24 -14.38 -10.62
N GLY A 988 29.02 -14.92 -10.60
CA GLY A 988 27.84 -14.21 -10.09
C GLY A 988 26.52 -14.80 -10.58
N PHE A 989 25.89 -15.64 -9.76
CA PHE A 989 24.50 -16.09 -9.92
C PHE A 989 23.55 -14.98 -9.47
N TRP A 990 22.48 -14.73 -10.24
CA TRP A 990 21.35 -13.91 -9.83
C TRP A 990 20.14 -14.83 -9.67
N ASP A 991 19.75 -15.11 -8.42
CA ASP A 991 18.48 -15.76 -8.09
C ASP A 991 17.46 -14.71 -7.65
N SER A 992 16.27 -14.79 -8.23
CA SER A 992 15.16 -13.89 -8.00
C SER A 992 14.39 -14.25 -6.72
N GLY A 993 14.42 -13.32 -5.76
CA GLY A 993 13.30 -12.96 -4.89
C GLY A 993 12.89 -13.94 -3.78
N ASN A 994 13.56 -13.86 -2.63
CA ASN A 994 12.94 -14.10 -1.32
C ASN A 994 13.52 -13.09 -0.32
N LEU A 995 12.63 -12.51 0.50
CA LEU A 995 12.98 -11.56 1.54
C LEU A 995 13.66 -12.21 2.74
#